data_AF-A0A068UV18-F1
#
_entry.id   AF-A0A068UV18-F1
#
_cell.length_a   1.000
_cell.length_b   1.000
_cell.length_c   1.000
_cell.angle_alpha   90.00
_cell.angle_beta   90.00
_cell.angle_gamma   90.00
#
_symmetry.space_group_name_H-M   'P 1'
#
loop_
_entity.id
_entity.type
_entity.pdbx_description
1 polymer ?
#
loop_
_entity_poly.entity_id
_entity_poly.type
_entity_poly.pdbx_seq_one_letter_code
_entity_poly.pdbx_strand_id
1 'polypeptide(L)'
;MKGLNVDLFDPRSTMDADFSPGGGAERPIEPRHGSGSDSDFAFAFNDSNFSDRVLRVEILPDLPDSKSDPDGCTTIADWARNRKRRREEIRKENAAEIMQREEQVLSCNMPDTDDILAYENQDEEAIAMVEESTGIGMSSIQLGDGSTENNDSSTNMDCSTVLHVRTIHISSPILAAKSPFFYKLFSNGMRESEQRQVTLRIHASEEAALMDLLNFMYSNSLSTTMPSALLDVLMAADKYEVASCMRYCSRLLRTLPMTCESALLYLDLPSSVLMGDAVQPLTDAAKQFLAARYKDITKFQDDVLNLPLAGVEAVLSSDDLQVASEDAVYDFVLKWARIHYPKLEERRDILGARLARLIRFPYMTCRKLKKVLTCNDFDRELASNVVLDALFFKAEAPYRQRSLVAEESNTSYRRFVERAYKYRPVKVVEFELPRQQCIVYLDLKREECANLFPAGRIYSQAFHLGGQGFFLSAHCNMDQQSSFHCFGLFLGMQEKGSVSFAVDYEFASRSKPTEEYTSKYKGNYTFTGGKAVGYRNLFGMGLTGRSYHLIWLFLHLYFSLVYSFNESLGESLDAILHDHAFSTLFHGRSRTGALYNASLPPNLAGMKVSVVRLRSRTLWRLGANFSNFSIPSRTLPVPYVRRLLIVYHDLGNLSTYYYNTSGYTLLTSVVGFLVYDASNLSSTGLRKLDLNPMGKPILIQFQDPESPGGTNPRAECATFGAGGKVFLSKMSSPNLCQSRSQGHFSLVTRFKKRPQVWKFWVIGFVLGFVFLVSVGFILGLVLIVLTVKRTREMEREADEGEFLQTFWVDSSKMPRASITRTHPVLENSGRP
;
A
#
# COMPACT_ATOMS: atom_id res chain seq x y z
N MET A 1 -31.16 -29.35 39.43
CA MET A 1 -32.37 -28.51 39.32
C MET A 1 -33.22 -29.04 38.18
N LYS A 2 -34.43 -29.52 38.46
CA LYS A 2 -35.46 -29.71 37.42
C LYS A 2 -36.03 -28.33 37.09
N GLY A 3 -36.05 -27.98 35.81
CA GLY A 3 -36.77 -26.82 35.29
C GLY A 3 -35.88 -25.80 34.62
N LEU A 4 -35.54 -26.05 33.35
CA LEU A 4 -35.52 -25.11 32.24
C LEU A 4 -35.09 -25.90 31.00
N ASN A 5 -36.07 -26.24 30.16
CA ASN A 5 -35.86 -26.93 28.89
C ASN A 5 -35.36 -25.88 27.90
N VAL A 6 -34.04 -25.78 27.74
CA VAL A 6 -33.40 -25.06 26.63
C VAL A 6 -32.67 -26.13 25.83
N ASP A 7 -33.11 -26.33 24.59
CA ASP A 7 -32.45 -27.23 23.65
C ASP A 7 -30.97 -26.83 23.50
N LEU A 8 -30.08 -27.71 23.95
CA LEU A 8 -28.63 -27.51 23.93
C LEU A 8 -28.00 -27.82 22.55
N PHE A 9 -28.82 -28.04 21.52
CA PHE A 9 -28.39 -28.51 20.19
C PHE A 9 -29.11 -27.76 19.04
N ASP A 10 -29.02 -26.43 19.01
CA ASP A 10 -29.31 -25.64 17.80
C ASP A 10 -27.98 -25.17 17.17
N PRO A 11 -27.57 -25.64 15.98
CA PRO A 11 -26.25 -25.36 15.39
C PRO A 11 -26.12 -23.94 14.79
N ARG A 12 -26.92 -22.97 15.25
CA ARG A 12 -27.00 -21.61 14.68
C ARG A 12 -26.54 -20.48 15.59
N SER A 13 -26.08 -20.75 16.81
CA SER A 13 -25.77 -19.69 17.79
C SER A 13 -24.29 -19.46 18.10
N THR A 14 -23.35 -19.89 17.27
CA THR A 14 -21.92 -19.62 17.49
C THR A 14 -21.21 -19.28 16.19
N MET A 15 -21.29 -18.02 15.78
CA MET A 15 -20.26 -17.34 14.98
C MET A 15 -20.44 -15.82 15.15
N ASP A 16 -19.30 -15.14 15.28
CA ASP A 16 -19.06 -13.69 15.22
C ASP A 16 -19.16 -12.89 16.53
N ALA A 17 -18.00 -12.70 17.15
CA ALA A 17 -17.70 -11.56 18.01
C ALA A 17 -16.25 -11.12 17.76
N ASP A 18 -16.05 -10.26 16.75
CA ASP A 18 -14.82 -9.50 16.56
C ASP A 18 -15.07 -8.04 16.97
N PHE A 19 -14.33 -7.56 17.96
CA PHE A 19 -14.16 -6.15 18.28
C PHE A 19 -12.66 -5.88 18.48
N SER A 20 -12.18 -4.77 17.90
CA SER A 20 -10.86 -4.18 18.19
C SER A 20 -10.94 -2.64 18.06
N PRO A 21 -10.01 -1.88 18.68
CA PRO A 21 -10.33 -0.65 19.41
C PRO A 21 -9.82 0.65 18.77
N GLY A 22 -10.36 1.79 19.22
CA GLY A 22 -9.88 3.16 18.93
C GLY A 22 -9.96 4.04 20.19
N GLY A 23 -8.90 4.80 20.48
CA GLY A 23 -8.56 5.32 21.81
C GLY A 23 -9.11 6.69 22.22
N GLY A 24 -8.89 7.06 23.50
CA GLY A 24 -9.00 8.45 23.97
C GLY A 24 -9.26 8.70 25.48
N ALA A 25 -8.17 8.75 26.28
CA ALA A 25 -7.91 9.57 27.49
C ALA A 25 -8.52 9.30 28.91
N GLU A 26 -7.56 9.09 29.84
CA GLU A 26 -7.44 9.56 31.25
C GLU A 26 -8.12 8.88 32.47
N ARG A 27 -7.26 8.18 33.26
CA ARG A 27 -7.12 8.06 34.74
C ARG A 27 -7.17 6.62 35.32
N PRO A 28 -6.36 6.32 36.37
CA PRO A 28 -6.00 4.95 36.72
C PRO A 28 -7.04 4.31 37.65
N ILE A 29 -7.66 3.22 37.19
CA ILE A 29 -8.48 2.34 38.02
C ILE A 29 -8.15 0.90 37.65
N GLU A 30 -7.88 0.10 38.68
CA GLU A 30 -7.51 -1.33 38.65
C GLU A 30 -8.43 -2.19 37.75
N PRO A 31 -7.92 -3.27 37.13
CA PRO A 31 -8.70 -4.06 36.20
C PRO A 31 -9.72 -4.96 36.93
N ARG A 32 -11.00 -4.64 36.78
CA ARG A 32 -12.10 -5.59 37.05
C ARG A 32 -12.46 -6.33 35.77
N HIS A 33 -12.30 -7.64 35.78
CA HIS A 33 -12.78 -8.57 34.75
C HIS A 33 -14.32 -8.57 34.67
N GLY A 34 -14.86 -8.30 33.48
CA GLY A 34 -16.26 -8.55 33.12
C GLY A 34 -16.36 -9.69 32.12
N SER A 35 -17.02 -10.79 32.51
CA SER A 35 -17.09 -12.06 31.80
C SER A 35 -18.16 -12.10 30.70
N GLY A 36 -17.75 -12.37 29.46
CA GLY A 36 -18.42 -13.40 28.66
C GLY A 36 -17.76 -14.73 29.05
N SER A 37 -18.51 -15.68 29.62
CA SER A 37 -17.94 -16.93 30.11
C SER A 37 -17.48 -17.81 28.95
N ASP A 38 -16.22 -17.70 28.56
CA ASP A 38 -15.52 -18.88 28.05
C ASP A 38 -15.48 -19.87 29.22
N SER A 39 -16.36 -20.86 29.19
CA SER A 39 -16.50 -21.85 30.25
C SER A 39 -15.20 -22.66 30.34
N ASP A 40 -14.43 -22.40 31.39
CA ASP A 40 -13.23 -23.15 31.73
C ASP A 40 -13.64 -24.50 32.34
N PHE A 41 -13.34 -25.57 31.60
CA PHE A 41 -13.57 -26.95 31.98
C PHE A 41 -12.26 -27.67 32.32
N ALA A 42 -11.18 -26.96 32.67
CA ALA A 42 -9.90 -27.57 33.02
C ALA A 42 -10.04 -28.69 34.08
N PHE A 43 -10.95 -28.53 35.05
CA PHE A 43 -11.23 -29.53 36.08
C PHE A 43 -11.76 -30.86 35.54
N ALA A 44 -12.36 -30.87 34.36
CA ALA A 44 -12.95 -32.07 33.74
C ALA A 44 -11.98 -32.79 32.79
N PHE A 45 -10.78 -32.23 32.56
CA PHE A 45 -9.81 -32.84 31.67
C PHE A 45 -9.23 -34.13 32.25
N ASN A 46 -9.39 -35.24 31.52
CA ASN A 46 -8.95 -36.57 31.92
C ASN A 46 -9.50 -37.06 33.29
N ASP A 47 -10.70 -36.59 33.68
CA ASP A 47 -11.38 -37.04 34.89
C ASP A 47 -12.46 -38.07 34.55
N SER A 48 -12.43 -39.22 35.22
CA SER A 48 -13.39 -40.31 35.00
C SER A 48 -14.82 -39.94 35.39
N ASN A 49 -15.00 -39.03 36.36
CA ASN A 49 -16.31 -38.59 36.86
C ASN A 49 -17.03 -37.65 35.89
N PHE A 50 -16.27 -36.96 35.03
CA PHE A 50 -16.80 -35.97 34.07
C PHE A 50 -16.68 -36.43 32.60
N SER A 51 -16.30 -37.69 32.39
CA SER A 51 -16.17 -38.31 31.07
C SER A 51 -17.34 -39.22 30.73
N ASP A 52 -17.85 -39.11 29.50
CA ASP A 52 -18.81 -40.05 28.92
C ASP A 52 -18.14 -41.08 28.00
N ARG A 53 -16.92 -40.78 27.53
CA ARG A 53 -16.14 -41.64 26.63
C ARG A 53 -14.66 -41.75 27.05
N VAL A 54 -14.01 -42.81 26.57
CA VAL A 54 -12.57 -43.01 26.70
C VAL A 54 -11.94 -42.91 25.31
N LEU A 55 -11.06 -41.93 25.13
CA LEU A 55 -10.27 -41.76 23.92
C LEU A 55 -9.02 -42.63 24.02
N ARG A 56 -8.89 -43.59 23.11
CA ARG A 56 -7.73 -44.47 22.98
C ARG A 56 -6.85 -43.97 21.83
N VAL A 57 -5.74 -43.33 22.15
CA VAL A 57 -4.79 -42.80 21.18
C VAL A 57 -3.72 -43.86 20.93
N GLU A 58 -3.76 -44.48 19.75
CA GLU A 58 -2.73 -45.39 19.26
C GLU A 58 -1.58 -44.58 18.65
N ILE A 59 -0.39 -44.66 19.27
CA ILE A 59 0.81 -44.02 18.76
C ILE A 59 1.56 -44.99 17.86
N LEU A 60 1.70 -44.62 16.59
CA LEU A 60 2.45 -45.36 15.58
C LEU A 60 3.89 -44.80 15.49
N PRO A 61 4.88 -45.63 15.13
CA PRO A 61 6.21 -45.15 14.83
C PRO A 61 6.18 -44.25 13.59
N ASP A 62 7.13 -43.32 13.54
CA ASP A 62 7.37 -42.56 12.33
C ASP A 62 7.97 -43.53 11.28
N LEU A 63 7.43 -43.57 10.05
CA LEU A 63 7.95 -44.45 9.00
C LEU A 63 9.42 -44.11 8.66
N PRO A 64 10.29 -45.11 8.38
CA PRO A 64 11.67 -44.86 7.95
C PRO A 64 11.77 -44.32 6.51
N ASP A 65 12.85 -43.58 6.27
CA ASP A 65 13.10 -42.71 5.12
C ASP A 65 12.89 -43.38 3.75
N SER A 66 11.82 -43.00 3.05
CA SER A 66 11.79 -43.01 1.59
C SER A 66 11.74 -41.57 1.09
N LYS A 67 12.58 -41.23 0.11
CA LYS A 67 12.62 -39.90 -0.51
C LYS A 67 11.26 -39.64 -1.18
N SER A 68 10.38 -38.89 -0.55
CA SER A 68 9.20 -38.33 -1.19
C SER A 68 9.54 -36.99 -1.86
N ASP A 69 8.89 -36.75 -3.01
CA ASP A 69 9.01 -35.56 -3.85
C ASP A 69 8.74 -34.24 -3.08
N PRO A 70 9.32 -33.11 -3.52
CA PRO A 70 9.22 -31.81 -2.84
C PRO A 70 7.83 -31.16 -2.87
N ASP A 71 6.90 -31.64 -3.70
CA ASP A 71 5.57 -31.06 -3.84
C ASP A 71 4.52 -31.80 -3.00
N GLY A 72 4.41 -31.38 -1.74
CA GLY A 72 3.21 -31.59 -0.92
C GLY A 72 3.46 -32.26 0.44
N CYS A 73 3.60 -31.47 1.50
CA CYS A 73 3.34 -31.96 2.86
C CYS A 73 1.84 -32.18 3.03
N THR A 74 1.37 -33.41 2.83
CA THR A 74 -0.05 -33.77 3.00
C THR A 74 -0.38 -34.17 4.44
N THR A 75 0.62 -34.49 5.26
CA THR A 75 0.43 -34.86 6.68
C THR A 75 1.29 -34.02 7.63
N ILE A 76 0.84 -33.87 8.89
CA ILE A 76 1.61 -33.17 9.95
C ILE A 76 2.98 -33.84 10.15
N ALA A 77 3.04 -35.16 10.05
CA ALA A 77 4.27 -35.92 10.19
C ALA A 77 5.29 -35.60 9.06
N ASP A 78 4.83 -35.43 7.82
CA ASP A 78 5.69 -34.97 6.70
C ASP A 78 6.25 -33.58 6.97
N TRP A 79 5.40 -32.68 7.46
CA TRP A 79 5.79 -31.31 7.78
C TRP A 79 6.79 -31.24 8.94
N ALA A 80 6.54 -31.98 10.03
CA ALA A 80 7.45 -32.08 11.18
C ALA A 80 8.82 -32.64 10.78
N ARG A 81 8.85 -33.63 9.86
CA ARG A 81 10.10 -34.18 9.28
C ARG A 81 10.85 -33.16 8.44
N ASN A 82 10.18 -32.49 7.50
CA ASN A 82 10.81 -31.48 6.64
C ASN A 82 11.39 -30.33 7.48
N ARG A 83 10.66 -29.91 8.50
CA ARG A 83 11.11 -28.93 9.50
C ARG A 83 12.35 -29.39 10.28
N LYS A 84 12.43 -30.68 10.65
CA LYS A 84 13.59 -31.25 11.35
C LYS A 84 14.83 -31.29 10.44
N ARG A 85 14.66 -31.72 9.19
CA ARG A 85 15.71 -31.71 8.16
C ARG A 85 16.31 -30.32 7.98
N ARG A 86 15.47 -29.29 7.79
CA ARG A 86 15.97 -27.91 7.61
C ARG A 86 16.68 -27.36 8.84
N ARG A 87 16.25 -27.72 10.06
CA ARG A 87 16.98 -27.33 11.28
C ARG A 87 18.38 -27.97 11.35
N GLU A 88 18.53 -29.18 10.84
CA GLU A 88 19.84 -29.85 10.74
C GLU A 88 20.70 -29.28 9.61
N GLU A 89 20.11 -28.89 8.48
CA GLU A 89 20.79 -28.20 7.37
C GLU A 89 21.27 -26.81 7.78
N ILE A 90 20.41 -25.97 8.37
CA ILE A 90 20.78 -24.64 8.91
C ILE A 90 21.86 -24.78 9.99
N ARG A 91 21.81 -25.83 10.82
CA ARG A 91 22.87 -26.10 11.81
C ARG A 91 24.19 -26.52 11.17
N LYS A 92 24.15 -27.22 10.02
CA LYS A 92 25.34 -27.57 9.23
C LYS A 92 25.89 -26.38 8.46
N GLU A 93 25.04 -25.52 7.90
CA GLU A 93 25.43 -24.27 7.22
C GLU A 93 26.05 -23.29 8.21
N ASN A 94 25.43 -23.07 9.38
CA ASN A 94 26.01 -22.25 10.44
C ASN A 94 27.35 -22.83 10.98
N ALA A 95 27.51 -24.16 10.96
CA ALA A 95 28.79 -24.80 11.31
C ALA A 95 29.83 -24.68 10.19
N ALA A 96 29.41 -24.69 8.92
CA ALA A 96 30.27 -24.48 7.75
C ALA A 96 30.71 -23.02 7.60
N GLU A 97 29.84 -22.05 7.91
CA GLU A 97 30.17 -20.62 7.96
C GLU A 97 31.18 -20.29 9.07
N ILE A 98 31.14 -21.02 10.19
CA ILE A 98 32.17 -20.88 11.25
C ILE A 98 33.52 -21.41 10.78
N MET A 99 33.56 -22.45 9.93
CA MET A 99 34.81 -22.96 9.34
C MET A 99 35.33 -22.12 8.16
N GLN A 100 34.45 -21.50 7.36
CA GLN A 100 34.86 -20.69 6.21
C GLN A 100 35.37 -19.28 6.59
N ARG A 101 35.13 -18.84 7.83
CA ARG A 101 35.50 -17.49 8.30
C ARG A 101 37.00 -17.31 8.58
N GLU A 102 37.80 -18.38 8.55
CA GLU A 102 39.26 -18.30 8.75
C GLU A 102 40.12 -18.37 7.46
N GLU A 103 39.54 -18.55 6.25
CA GLU A 103 40.35 -18.71 5.03
C GLU A 103 40.06 -17.77 3.83
N GLN A 104 39.12 -16.82 3.91
CA GLN A 104 38.92 -15.85 2.82
C GLN A 104 38.95 -14.40 3.27
N VAL A 105 40.17 -13.93 3.56
CA VAL A 105 40.56 -12.53 3.37
C VAL A 105 41.53 -12.50 2.19
N LEU A 106 41.01 -12.38 0.96
CA LEU A 106 41.62 -11.65 -0.18
C LEU A 106 40.89 -11.95 -1.51
N SER A 107 40.68 -10.88 -2.30
CA SER A 107 40.24 -10.87 -3.73
C SER A 107 38.72 -11.03 -3.95
N CYS A 108 37.97 -10.24 -4.73
CA CYS A 108 38.27 -9.18 -5.70
C CYS A 108 37.05 -8.23 -5.86
N ASN A 109 37.34 -6.95 -6.11
CA ASN A 109 36.47 -6.04 -6.86
C ASN A 109 36.75 -6.21 -8.36
N MET A 110 35.71 -6.24 -9.21
CA MET A 110 35.50 -5.42 -10.44
C MET A 110 34.55 -6.09 -11.46
N PRO A 111 33.88 -5.30 -12.34
CA PRO A 111 32.59 -5.61 -12.95
C PRO A 111 32.62 -6.07 -14.43
N ASP A 112 31.47 -6.59 -14.86
CA ASP A 112 31.14 -7.09 -16.20
C ASP A 112 31.40 -6.12 -17.37
N THR A 113 31.88 -6.67 -18.48
CA THR A 113 31.96 -6.05 -19.81
C THR A 113 31.20 -6.89 -20.85
N ASP A 114 30.48 -6.22 -21.74
CA ASP A 114 29.53 -6.77 -22.71
C ASP A 114 30.19 -7.34 -23.99
N ASP A 115 29.47 -8.31 -24.60
CA ASP A 115 29.31 -8.70 -26.02
C ASP A 115 30.35 -8.32 -27.09
N ILE A 116 30.90 -9.33 -27.79
CA ILE A 116 31.28 -9.29 -29.22
C ILE A 116 30.93 -10.63 -29.89
N LEU A 117 30.25 -10.58 -31.05
CA LEU A 117 29.98 -11.68 -31.97
C LEU A 117 31.13 -11.85 -32.99
N ALA A 118 31.54 -13.09 -33.29
CA ALA A 118 32.12 -13.47 -34.59
C ALA A 118 32.03 -15.00 -34.82
N TYR A 119 31.62 -15.36 -36.04
CA TYR A 119 31.62 -16.69 -36.66
C TYR A 119 33.05 -17.20 -36.90
N GLU A 120 33.30 -18.52 -36.79
CA GLU A 120 33.87 -19.35 -37.88
C GLU A 120 33.91 -20.85 -37.52
N ASN A 121 33.79 -21.67 -38.56
CA ASN A 121 33.73 -23.14 -38.58
C ASN A 121 35.14 -23.78 -38.47
N GLN A 122 35.22 -25.02 -37.97
CA GLN A 122 35.75 -26.22 -38.66
C GLN A 122 36.14 -27.35 -37.67
N ASP A 123 35.49 -28.50 -37.84
CA ASP A 123 35.99 -29.87 -38.07
C ASP A 123 37.25 -30.47 -37.38
N GLU A 124 37.17 -31.81 -37.29
CA GLU A 124 38.20 -32.86 -37.05
C GLU A 124 38.53 -33.22 -35.58
N GLU A 125 38.10 -34.37 -35.07
CA GLU A 125 38.60 -35.77 -35.24
C GLU A 125 39.79 -36.16 -34.33
N ALA A 126 39.49 -37.11 -33.43
CA ALA A 126 40.16 -38.40 -33.23
C ALA A 126 41.55 -38.53 -32.53
N ILE A 127 41.53 -39.43 -31.53
CA ILE A 127 42.50 -40.54 -31.23
C ILE A 127 43.63 -40.35 -30.18
N ALA A 128 43.71 -41.41 -29.35
CA ALA A 128 44.85 -42.02 -28.63
C ALA A 128 45.40 -41.35 -27.37
N MET A 129 45.96 -42.03 -26.36
CA MET A 129 46.10 -43.40 -25.82
C MET A 129 47.13 -43.22 -24.69
N VAL A 130 47.05 -44.00 -23.59
CA VAL A 130 48.12 -44.60 -22.73
C VAL A 130 47.34 -45.20 -21.54
N GLU A 131 47.14 -46.53 -21.44
CA GLU A 131 47.99 -47.56 -20.77
C GLU A 131 48.21 -47.28 -19.26
N GLU A 132 48.17 -48.22 -18.29
CA GLU A 132 48.33 -49.66 -18.33
C GLU A 132 47.80 -50.33 -17.03
N SER A 133 47.36 -51.57 -17.22
CA SER A 133 47.33 -52.79 -16.39
C SER A 133 47.77 -52.75 -14.90
N THR A 134 47.10 -53.46 -13.99
CA THR A 134 47.24 -54.90 -13.68
C THR A 134 46.39 -55.18 -12.41
N GLY A 135 45.81 -56.34 -12.10
CA GLY A 135 45.69 -57.68 -12.68
C GLY A 135 44.62 -58.43 -11.82
N ILE A 136 43.74 -59.22 -12.42
CA ILE A 136 43.82 -60.68 -12.67
C ILE A 136 43.16 -61.54 -11.57
N GLY A 137 42.23 -62.40 -12.03
CA GLY A 137 41.81 -63.66 -11.40
C GLY A 137 40.31 -63.76 -11.08
N MET A 138 39.34 -63.88 -12.01
CA MET A 138 39.10 -64.85 -13.11
C MET A 138 38.26 -66.10 -12.72
N SER A 139 36.99 -66.09 -13.19
CA SER A 139 36.17 -67.17 -13.81
C SER A 139 35.83 -68.44 -12.99
N SER A 140 34.72 -69.16 -13.20
CA SER A 140 33.98 -69.50 -14.43
C SER A 140 32.59 -70.08 -14.05
N ILE A 141 31.50 -69.68 -14.73
CA ILE A 141 30.68 -70.44 -15.72
C ILE A 141 30.01 -71.71 -15.16
N GLN A 142 28.66 -71.78 -15.19
CA GLN A 142 27.90 -72.70 -16.08
C GLN A 142 26.37 -72.52 -16.00
N LEU A 143 25.73 -72.65 -17.18
CA LEU A 143 24.28 -72.75 -17.41
C LEU A 143 23.71 -74.12 -16.96
N GLY A 144 22.42 -74.14 -16.62
CA GLY A 144 21.59 -75.35 -16.57
C GLY A 144 20.09 -75.01 -16.50
N ASP A 145 19.33 -75.51 -17.48
CA ASP A 145 17.87 -75.49 -17.63
C ASP A 145 17.19 -76.54 -16.72
N GLY A 146 15.92 -76.33 -16.35
CA GLY A 146 15.11 -77.30 -15.61
C GLY A 146 14.00 -76.70 -14.74
N SER A 147 12.76 -76.80 -15.23
CA SER A 147 11.49 -76.62 -14.51
C SER A 147 11.43 -77.38 -13.18
N THR A 148 10.72 -76.84 -12.16
CA THR A 148 9.60 -77.47 -11.39
C THR A 148 9.31 -76.66 -10.09
N GLU A 149 8.04 -76.25 -9.94
CA GLU A 149 7.24 -76.05 -8.71
C GLU A 149 7.56 -75.00 -7.62
N ASN A 150 6.56 -74.13 -7.41
CA ASN A 150 5.97 -73.69 -6.13
C ASN A 150 6.88 -73.18 -4.99
N ASN A 151 6.89 -71.86 -4.79
CA ASN A 151 6.27 -71.24 -3.61
C ASN A 151 6.29 -69.71 -3.72
N ASP A 152 5.14 -69.13 -4.06
CA ASP A 152 4.80 -67.76 -3.69
C ASP A 152 4.70 -67.70 -2.15
N SER A 153 5.76 -67.25 -1.48
CA SER A 153 5.63 -66.70 -0.13
C SER A 153 5.59 -65.18 -0.23
N SER A 154 4.35 -64.69 -0.31
CA SER A 154 3.93 -63.35 0.06
C SER A 154 4.76 -62.79 1.23
N THR A 155 5.68 -61.87 0.97
CA THR A 155 6.13 -60.91 2.00
C THR A 155 5.09 -59.80 2.10
N ASN A 156 3.91 -60.16 2.60
CA ASN A 156 2.96 -59.19 3.15
C ASN A 156 3.23 -59.10 4.65
N MET A 157 4.26 -58.34 5.02
CA MET A 157 4.48 -57.92 6.41
C MET A 157 3.91 -56.53 6.60
N ASP A 158 2.58 -56.43 6.56
CA ASP A 158 1.85 -55.36 7.21
C ASP A 158 1.93 -55.61 8.73
N CYS A 159 2.92 -55.00 9.37
CA CYS A 159 2.93 -54.87 10.82
C CYS A 159 3.06 -53.39 11.16
N SER A 160 1.92 -52.68 11.12
CA SER A 160 1.74 -51.41 11.81
C SER A 160 1.83 -51.67 13.32
N THR A 161 3.05 -51.80 13.84
CA THR A 161 3.33 -51.97 15.26
C THR A 161 2.96 -50.68 15.98
N VAL A 162 1.94 -50.73 16.85
CA VAL A 162 1.62 -49.62 17.74
C VAL A 162 2.73 -49.53 18.79
N LEU A 163 3.43 -48.39 18.87
CA LEU A 163 4.51 -48.17 19.84
C LEU A 163 3.97 -48.22 21.28
N HIS A 164 2.93 -47.44 21.53
CA HIS A 164 2.23 -47.39 22.80
C HIS A 164 0.81 -46.85 22.58
N VAL A 165 -0.05 -47.05 23.58
CA VAL A 165 -1.44 -46.61 23.55
C VAL A 165 -1.70 -45.76 24.77
N ARG A 166 -2.14 -44.53 24.54
CA ARG A 166 -2.52 -43.60 25.60
C ARG A 166 -4.03 -43.51 25.72
N THR A 167 -4.56 -43.70 26.93
CA THR A 167 -5.99 -43.64 27.20
C THR A 167 -6.33 -42.38 27.99
N ILE A 168 -7.32 -41.61 27.52
CA ILE A 168 -7.73 -40.33 28.10
C ILE A 168 -9.25 -40.33 28.30
N HIS A 169 -9.69 -39.91 29.48
CA HIS A 169 -11.10 -39.68 29.79
C HIS A 169 -11.57 -38.36 29.15
N ILE A 170 -12.58 -38.43 28.28
CA ILE A 170 -13.08 -37.27 27.53
C ILE A 170 -14.60 -37.10 27.67
N SER A 171 -15.03 -35.86 27.64
CA SER A 171 -16.40 -35.39 27.50
C SER A 171 -16.71 -35.08 26.04
N SER A 172 -17.52 -35.91 25.40
CA SER A 172 -17.90 -35.77 23.99
C SER A 172 -18.62 -34.45 23.68
N PRO A 173 -19.51 -33.90 24.53
CA PRO A 173 -20.15 -32.61 24.26
C PRO A 173 -19.16 -31.44 24.25
N ILE A 174 -18.16 -31.43 25.14
CA ILE A 174 -17.14 -30.37 25.21
C ILE A 174 -16.30 -30.36 23.94
N LEU A 175 -15.80 -31.54 23.54
CA LEU A 175 -14.98 -31.66 22.33
C LEU A 175 -15.78 -31.34 21.06
N ALA A 176 -17.01 -31.85 20.95
CA ALA A 176 -17.88 -31.59 19.80
C ALA A 176 -18.27 -30.11 19.66
N ALA A 177 -18.44 -29.38 20.77
CA ALA A 177 -18.75 -27.96 20.73
C ALA A 177 -17.58 -27.10 20.22
N LYS A 178 -16.34 -27.55 20.42
CA LYS A 178 -15.12 -26.79 20.10
C LYS A 178 -14.44 -27.26 18.80
N SER A 179 -14.85 -28.40 18.23
CA SER A 179 -14.28 -28.99 17.03
C SER A 179 -15.35 -29.67 16.16
N PRO A 180 -15.53 -29.24 14.90
CA PRO A 180 -16.42 -29.91 13.97
C PRO A 180 -15.94 -31.32 13.61
N PHE A 181 -14.63 -31.61 13.65
CA PHE A 181 -14.09 -32.96 13.50
C PHE A 181 -14.65 -33.89 14.60
N PHE A 182 -14.54 -33.51 15.87
CA PHE A 182 -15.05 -34.31 16.98
C PHE A 182 -16.58 -34.39 16.98
N TYR A 183 -17.27 -33.31 16.57
CA TYR A 183 -18.71 -33.36 16.37
C TYR A 183 -19.10 -34.45 15.37
N LYS A 184 -18.47 -34.48 14.18
CA LYS A 184 -18.71 -35.52 13.16
C LYS A 184 -18.36 -36.91 13.70
N LEU A 185 -17.23 -37.04 14.40
CA LEU A 185 -16.77 -38.31 14.99
C LEU A 185 -17.80 -38.91 15.95
N PHE A 186 -18.50 -38.08 16.73
CA PHE A 186 -19.46 -38.53 17.74
C PHE A 186 -20.93 -38.56 17.25
N SER A 187 -21.27 -37.92 16.13
CA SER A 187 -22.66 -37.77 15.67
C SER A 187 -23.03 -38.47 14.35
N ASN A 188 -22.06 -38.95 13.56
CA ASN A 188 -22.31 -39.44 12.18
C ASN A 188 -22.93 -40.86 12.06
N GLY A 189 -23.39 -41.50 13.13
CA GLY A 189 -24.02 -42.84 13.05
C GLY A 189 -23.08 -43.97 12.57
N MET A 190 -21.77 -43.72 12.54
CA MET A 190 -20.72 -44.73 12.27
C MET A 190 -20.43 -45.56 13.54
N ARG A 191 -19.72 -46.68 13.42
CA ARG A 191 -19.44 -47.60 14.55
C ARG A 191 -18.77 -46.91 15.74
N GLU A 192 -18.00 -45.86 15.50
CA GLU A 192 -17.31 -45.02 16.49
C GLU A 192 -18.29 -44.14 17.29
N SER A 193 -19.43 -43.75 16.71
CA SER A 193 -20.44 -42.92 17.37
C SER A 193 -21.18 -43.68 18.49
N GLU A 194 -21.34 -44.99 18.34
CA GLU A 194 -22.00 -45.88 19.32
C GLU A 194 -21.03 -46.46 20.37
N GLN A 195 -19.71 -46.31 20.16
CA GLN A 195 -18.70 -46.87 21.05
C GLN A 195 -18.33 -45.91 22.19
N ARG A 196 -18.32 -46.46 23.41
CA ARG A 196 -17.80 -45.74 24.60
C ARG A 196 -16.29 -45.52 24.53
N GLN A 197 -15.58 -46.34 23.75
CA GLN A 197 -14.15 -46.22 23.51
C GLN A 197 -13.89 -45.84 22.05
N VAL A 198 -13.32 -44.67 21.82
CA VAL A 198 -13.03 -44.16 20.46
C VAL A 198 -11.53 -44.23 20.23
N THR A 199 -11.08 -44.77 19.10
CA THR A 199 -9.65 -44.93 18.80
C THR A 199 -9.18 -43.89 17.78
N LEU A 200 -8.12 -43.16 18.11
CA LEU A 200 -7.41 -42.26 17.20
C LEU A 200 -6.01 -42.78 16.93
N ARG A 201 -5.57 -42.75 15.68
CA ARG A 201 -4.21 -43.13 15.29
C ARG A 201 -3.40 -41.88 14.99
N ILE A 202 -2.27 -41.74 15.66
CA ILE A 202 -1.33 -40.63 15.45
C ILE A 202 0.10 -41.14 15.37
N HIS A 203 0.99 -40.33 14.80
CA HIS A 203 2.42 -40.57 14.85
C HIS A 203 3.03 -40.08 16.17
N ALA A 204 4.17 -40.66 16.55
CA ALA A 204 4.89 -40.29 17.76
C ALA A 204 5.23 -38.79 17.81
N SER A 205 5.54 -38.18 16.65
CA SER A 205 5.82 -36.74 16.56
C SER A 205 4.62 -35.84 16.89
N GLU A 206 3.38 -36.34 16.79
CA GLU A 206 2.15 -35.56 16.98
C GLU A 206 1.62 -35.62 18.43
N GLU A 207 2.13 -36.53 19.27
CA GLU A 207 1.55 -36.82 20.57
C GLU A 207 1.49 -35.59 21.48
N ALA A 208 2.61 -34.89 21.66
CA ALA A 208 2.68 -33.71 22.53
C ALA A 208 1.70 -32.61 22.07
N ALA A 209 1.66 -32.33 20.77
CA ALA A 209 0.79 -31.32 20.18
C ALA A 209 -0.71 -31.66 20.33
N LEU A 210 -1.08 -32.94 20.16
CA LEU A 210 -2.45 -33.40 20.39
C LEU A 210 -2.84 -33.26 21.87
N MET A 211 -1.95 -33.61 22.79
CA MET A 211 -2.23 -33.50 24.23
C MET A 211 -2.46 -32.05 24.65
N ASP A 212 -1.63 -31.12 24.17
CA ASP A 212 -1.80 -29.69 24.42
C ASP A 212 -3.08 -29.14 23.78
N LEU A 213 -3.42 -29.58 22.57
CA LEU A 213 -4.68 -29.22 21.91
C LEU A 213 -5.90 -29.70 22.72
N LEU A 214 -5.90 -30.95 23.16
CA LEU A 214 -6.98 -31.50 23.98
C LEU A 214 -7.09 -30.74 25.31
N ASN A 215 -5.98 -30.45 25.97
CA ASN A 215 -5.98 -29.63 27.19
C ASN A 215 -6.53 -28.21 26.92
N PHE A 216 -6.18 -27.61 25.78
CA PHE A 216 -6.71 -26.30 25.37
C PHE A 216 -8.23 -26.32 25.16
N MET A 217 -8.79 -27.39 24.60
CA MET A 217 -10.25 -27.49 24.40
C MET A 217 -11.04 -27.48 25.72
N TYR A 218 -10.40 -27.86 26.84
CA TYR A 218 -11.00 -27.81 28.18
C TYR A 218 -10.64 -26.53 28.93
N SER A 219 -9.38 -26.13 28.92
CA SER A 219 -8.86 -25.02 29.75
C SER A 219 -8.77 -23.66 29.04
N ASN A 220 -8.96 -23.63 27.72
CA ASN A 220 -8.65 -22.48 26.85
C ASN A 220 -7.20 -21.95 27.00
N SER A 221 -6.27 -22.79 27.47
CA SER A 221 -4.86 -22.42 27.72
C SER A 221 -3.90 -23.47 27.14
N LEU A 222 -2.70 -23.03 26.74
CA LEU A 222 -1.62 -23.90 26.26
C LEU A 222 -0.46 -23.90 27.25
N SER A 223 0.08 -25.08 27.53
CA SER A 223 1.23 -25.23 28.43
C SER A 223 2.56 -24.88 27.74
N THR A 224 2.63 -24.96 26.41
CA THR A 224 3.84 -24.66 25.63
C THR A 224 3.93 -23.19 25.24
N THR A 225 5.11 -22.59 25.42
CA THR A 225 5.44 -21.23 24.99
C THR A 225 6.51 -21.18 23.89
N MET A 226 7.10 -22.33 23.55
CA MET A 226 8.15 -22.43 22.53
C MET A 226 7.57 -22.29 21.11
N PRO A 227 8.15 -21.46 20.21
CA PRO A 227 7.62 -21.24 18.86
C PRO A 227 7.44 -22.52 18.03
N SER A 228 8.34 -23.50 18.15
CA SER A 228 8.21 -24.75 17.41
C SER A 228 7.04 -25.60 17.89
N ALA A 229 6.92 -25.77 19.21
CA ALA A 229 5.82 -26.54 19.80
C ALA A 229 4.47 -25.87 19.52
N LEU A 230 4.40 -24.54 19.56
CA LEU A 230 3.20 -23.79 19.19
C LEU A 230 2.81 -23.97 17.72
N LEU A 231 3.76 -24.10 16.81
CA LEU A 231 3.45 -24.43 15.42
C LEU A 231 2.97 -25.88 15.27
N ASP A 232 3.56 -26.82 16.02
CA ASP A 232 3.10 -28.22 16.02
C ASP A 232 1.64 -28.31 16.53
N VAL A 233 1.30 -27.54 17.58
CA VAL A 233 -0.08 -27.38 18.09
C VAL A 233 -0.98 -26.70 17.06
N LEU A 234 -0.51 -25.67 16.36
CA LEU A 234 -1.26 -25.01 15.29
C LEU A 234 -1.61 -25.98 14.16
N MET A 235 -0.65 -26.82 13.75
CA MET A 235 -0.86 -27.87 12.75
C MET A 235 -1.86 -28.93 13.24
N ALA A 236 -1.77 -29.34 14.52
CA ALA A 236 -2.77 -30.23 15.11
C ALA A 236 -4.16 -29.58 15.15
N ALA A 237 -4.24 -28.30 15.52
CA ALA A 237 -5.49 -27.55 15.56
C ALA A 237 -6.15 -27.46 14.17
N ASP A 238 -5.37 -27.31 13.10
CA ASP A 238 -5.88 -27.39 11.72
C ASP A 238 -6.44 -28.78 11.40
N LYS A 239 -5.64 -29.84 11.65
CA LYS A 239 -6.05 -31.25 11.40
C LYS A 239 -7.33 -31.66 12.12
N TYR A 240 -7.56 -31.13 13.33
CA TYR A 240 -8.76 -31.40 14.12
C TYR A 240 -9.80 -30.27 14.08
N GLU A 241 -9.68 -29.33 13.14
CA GLU A 241 -10.66 -28.25 12.87
C GLU A 241 -10.95 -27.33 14.10
N VAL A 242 -9.97 -27.04 14.95
CA VAL A 242 -10.10 -26.20 16.17
C VAL A 242 -9.69 -24.75 15.91
N ALA A 243 -10.55 -23.98 15.24
CA ALA A 243 -10.24 -22.61 14.81
C ALA A 243 -9.89 -21.64 15.97
N SER A 244 -10.47 -21.81 17.16
CA SER A 244 -10.14 -20.98 18.34
C SER A 244 -8.67 -21.17 18.78
N CYS A 245 -8.17 -22.40 18.73
CA CYS A 245 -6.78 -22.72 19.05
C CYS A 245 -5.82 -22.16 17.99
N MET A 246 -6.18 -22.25 16.70
CA MET A 246 -5.38 -21.65 15.62
C MET A 246 -5.22 -20.14 15.81
N ARG A 247 -6.31 -19.41 16.12
CA ARG A 247 -6.25 -17.96 16.41
C ARG A 247 -5.40 -17.66 17.64
N TYR A 248 -5.53 -18.48 18.69
CA TYR A 248 -4.74 -18.33 19.92
C TYR A 248 -3.24 -18.51 19.65
N CYS A 249 -2.86 -19.58 18.94
CA CYS A 249 -1.47 -19.84 18.54
C CYS A 249 -0.92 -18.72 17.65
N SER A 250 -1.68 -18.28 16.65
CA SER A 250 -1.33 -17.17 15.75
C SER A 250 -1.06 -15.87 16.54
N ARG A 251 -1.91 -15.53 17.51
CA ARG A 251 -1.70 -14.38 18.40
C ARG A 251 -0.45 -14.53 19.26
N LEU A 252 -0.24 -15.69 19.89
CA LEU A 252 0.90 -15.92 20.76
C LEU A 252 2.23 -15.87 19.98
N LEU A 253 2.28 -16.50 18.81
CA LEU A 253 3.44 -16.47 17.90
C LEU A 253 3.79 -15.05 17.43
N ARG A 254 2.78 -14.16 17.28
CA ARG A 254 3.00 -12.74 16.98
C ARG A 254 3.53 -11.92 18.16
N THR A 255 3.26 -12.33 19.39
CA THR A 255 3.78 -11.64 20.59
C THR A 255 5.23 -12.02 20.91
N LEU A 256 5.70 -13.14 20.38
CA LEU A 256 7.08 -13.58 20.52
C LEU A 256 8.00 -12.80 19.55
N PRO A 257 9.29 -12.62 19.89
CA PRO A 257 10.23 -11.95 19.00
C PRO A 257 10.37 -12.71 17.68
N MET A 258 10.17 -11.99 16.57
CA MET A 258 10.29 -12.56 15.23
C MET A 258 11.74 -12.49 14.74
N THR A 259 12.26 -13.61 14.24
CA THR A 259 13.59 -13.77 13.65
C THR A 259 13.44 -14.16 12.19
N CYS A 260 14.51 -14.10 11.39
CA CYS A 260 14.45 -14.53 9.99
C CYS A 260 14.03 -16.01 9.88
N GLU A 261 14.58 -16.87 10.74
CA GLU A 261 14.22 -18.28 10.79
C GLU A 261 12.74 -18.50 11.14
N SER A 262 12.23 -17.82 12.17
CA SER A 262 10.83 -17.99 12.56
C SER A 262 9.86 -17.42 11.51
N ALA A 263 10.20 -16.29 10.89
CA ALA A 263 9.42 -15.74 9.78
C ALA A 263 9.36 -16.70 8.58
N LEU A 264 10.49 -17.28 8.17
CA LEU A 264 10.52 -18.27 7.09
C LEU A 264 9.72 -19.52 7.42
N LEU A 265 9.80 -20.00 8.67
CA LEU A 265 9.01 -21.14 9.13
C LEU A 265 7.50 -20.86 9.12
N TYR A 266 7.07 -19.63 9.43
CA TYR A 266 5.64 -19.25 9.38
C TYR A 266 5.12 -19.14 7.94
N LEU A 267 5.99 -18.80 6.99
CA LEU A 267 5.62 -18.70 5.56
C LEU A 267 5.66 -20.03 4.82
N ASP A 268 6.25 -21.06 5.41
CA ASP A 268 6.36 -22.42 4.88
C ASP A 268 5.29 -23.37 5.45
N LEU A 269 4.24 -22.83 6.07
CA LEU A 269 3.09 -23.63 6.47
C LEU A 269 2.35 -24.18 5.23
N PRO A 270 1.64 -25.33 5.34
CA PRO A 270 0.87 -25.85 4.22
C PRO A 270 -0.17 -24.85 3.71
N SER A 271 -0.43 -24.88 2.40
CA SER A 271 -1.34 -23.92 1.75
C SER A 271 -2.76 -23.94 2.32
N SER A 272 -3.26 -25.09 2.79
CA SER A 272 -4.54 -25.21 3.50
C SER A 272 -4.59 -24.35 4.77
N VAL A 273 -3.50 -24.35 5.54
CA VAL A 273 -3.36 -23.60 6.80
C VAL A 273 -3.13 -22.12 6.52
N LEU A 274 -2.26 -21.81 5.55
CA LEU A 274 -1.94 -20.43 5.17
C LEU A 274 -3.18 -19.66 4.71
N MET A 275 -4.11 -20.32 4.03
CA MET A 275 -5.35 -19.70 3.53
C MET A 275 -6.44 -19.53 4.61
N GLY A 276 -6.22 -20.04 5.83
CA GLY A 276 -7.17 -19.87 6.92
C GLY A 276 -7.12 -18.48 7.54
N ASP A 277 -8.29 -17.84 7.70
CA ASP A 277 -8.44 -16.50 8.32
C ASP A 277 -7.76 -16.38 9.70
N ALA A 278 -7.64 -17.49 10.43
CA ALA A 278 -6.99 -17.53 11.74
C ALA A 278 -5.47 -17.29 11.70
N VAL A 279 -4.80 -17.66 10.61
CA VAL A 279 -3.32 -17.66 10.50
C VAL A 279 -2.82 -16.53 9.59
N GLN A 280 -3.68 -15.95 8.75
CA GLN A 280 -3.37 -14.78 7.91
C GLN A 280 -2.62 -13.66 8.66
N PRO A 281 -3.05 -13.20 9.86
CA PRO A 281 -2.34 -12.14 10.58
C PRO A 281 -0.90 -12.48 10.99
N LEU A 282 -0.59 -13.76 11.22
CA LEU A 282 0.76 -14.21 11.52
C LEU A 282 1.63 -14.18 10.26
N THR A 283 1.09 -14.66 9.14
CA THR A 283 1.80 -14.68 7.86
C THR A 283 2.07 -13.27 7.34
N ASP A 284 1.12 -12.34 7.49
CA ASP A 284 1.30 -10.95 7.11
C ASP A 284 2.37 -10.27 7.97
N ALA A 285 2.39 -10.53 9.28
CA ALA A 285 3.44 -10.05 10.16
C ALA A 285 4.83 -10.59 9.75
N ALA A 286 4.92 -11.87 9.37
CA ALA A 286 6.15 -12.48 8.87
C ALA A 286 6.62 -11.85 7.55
N LYS A 287 5.70 -11.62 6.60
CA LYS A 287 6.01 -10.93 5.34
C LYS A 287 6.50 -9.51 5.58
N GLN A 288 5.82 -8.76 6.44
CA GLN A 288 6.18 -7.39 6.80
C GLN A 288 7.55 -7.32 7.48
N PHE A 289 7.85 -8.28 8.37
CA PHE A 289 9.16 -8.38 9.03
C PHE A 289 10.29 -8.57 8.01
N LEU A 290 10.15 -9.54 7.09
CA LEU A 290 11.16 -9.78 6.04
C LEU A 290 11.31 -8.60 5.11
N ALA A 291 10.19 -8.00 4.67
CA ALA A 291 10.19 -6.80 3.84
C ALA A 291 10.89 -5.60 4.51
N ALA A 292 10.69 -5.42 5.82
CA ALA A 292 11.34 -4.36 6.58
C ALA A 292 12.84 -4.63 6.78
N ARG A 293 13.22 -5.89 7.08
CA ARG A 293 14.62 -6.31 7.28
C ARG A 293 15.44 -6.14 6.00
N TYR A 294 14.90 -6.59 4.87
CA TYR A 294 15.56 -6.57 3.56
C TYR A 294 15.10 -5.39 2.69
N LYS A 295 14.67 -4.29 3.31
CA LYS A 295 14.18 -3.10 2.61
C LYS A 295 15.19 -2.57 1.59
N ASP A 296 16.47 -2.57 1.92
CA ASP A 296 17.56 -2.16 1.04
C ASP A 296 18.28 -3.40 0.49
N ILE A 297 17.83 -3.88 -0.67
CA ILE A 297 18.34 -5.10 -1.30
C ILE A 297 19.82 -4.96 -1.70
N THR A 298 20.31 -3.73 -1.88
CA THR A 298 21.70 -3.49 -2.29
C THR A 298 22.71 -3.78 -1.18
N LYS A 299 22.28 -3.72 0.09
CA LYS A 299 23.13 -4.04 1.26
C LYS A 299 23.13 -5.51 1.61
N PHE A 300 22.03 -6.21 1.35
CA PHE A 300 21.80 -7.59 1.75
C PHE A 300 21.63 -8.51 0.55
N GLN A 301 22.30 -8.21 -0.56
CA GLN A 301 22.07 -8.91 -1.82
C GLN A 301 22.32 -10.42 -1.69
N ASP A 302 23.42 -10.81 -1.06
CA ASP A 302 23.79 -12.23 -0.90
C ASP A 302 22.85 -12.95 0.07
N ASP A 303 22.48 -12.32 1.18
CA ASP A 303 21.49 -12.85 2.12
C ASP A 303 20.15 -13.13 1.44
N VAL A 304 19.66 -12.19 0.62
CA VAL A 304 18.39 -12.34 -0.11
C VAL A 304 18.52 -13.38 -1.21
N LEU A 305 19.70 -13.52 -1.84
CA LEU A 305 19.94 -14.58 -2.82
C LEU A 305 19.85 -15.99 -2.21
N ASN A 306 20.16 -16.13 -0.93
CA ASN A 306 20.09 -17.40 -0.20
C ASN A 306 18.70 -17.69 0.40
N LEU A 307 17.77 -16.73 0.38
CA LEU A 307 16.42 -16.95 0.91
C LEU A 307 15.64 -17.99 0.08
N PRO A 308 14.80 -18.81 0.73
CA PRO A 308 13.89 -19.70 0.01
C PRO A 308 12.76 -18.91 -0.66
N LEU A 309 12.02 -19.57 -1.56
CA LEU A 309 10.99 -18.95 -2.39
C LEU A 309 10.01 -18.07 -1.61
N ALA A 310 9.45 -18.57 -0.51
CA ALA A 310 8.50 -17.82 0.31
C ALA A 310 9.09 -16.53 0.90
N GLY A 311 10.39 -16.55 1.23
CA GLY A 311 11.11 -15.38 1.75
C GLY A 311 11.35 -14.33 0.66
N VAL A 312 11.85 -14.75 -0.51
CA VAL A 312 12.07 -13.84 -1.63
C VAL A 312 10.76 -13.23 -2.13
N GLU A 313 9.69 -14.01 -2.18
CA GLU A 313 8.37 -13.49 -2.52
C GLU A 313 7.90 -12.40 -1.54
N ALA A 314 8.10 -12.62 -0.23
CA ALA A 314 7.74 -11.63 0.78
C ALA A 314 8.50 -10.31 0.60
N VAL A 315 9.81 -10.39 0.34
CA VAL A 315 10.67 -9.22 0.11
C VAL A 315 10.26 -8.49 -1.18
N LEU A 316 10.13 -9.23 -2.28
CA LEU A 316 9.77 -8.67 -3.59
C LEU A 316 8.32 -8.19 -3.65
N SER A 317 7.43 -8.65 -2.77
CA SER A 317 6.04 -8.14 -2.74
C SER A 317 5.93 -6.70 -2.19
N SER A 318 6.96 -6.19 -1.53
CA SER A 318 6.93 -4.88 -0.86
C SER A 318 7.02 -3.69 -1.83
N ASP A 319 6.12 -2.71 -1.67
CA ASP A 319 6.18 -1.42 -2.40
C ASP A 319 7.35 -0.53 -1.95
N ASP A 320 7.76 -0.66 -0.68
CA ASP A 320 8.84 0.14 -0.07
C ASP A 320 10.25 -0.41 -0.35
N LEU A 321 10.36 -1.44 -1.17
CA LEU A 321 11.64 -2.07 -1.52
C LEU A 321 12.55 -1.05 -2.24
N GLN A 322 13.68 -0.75 -1.62
CA GLN A 322 14.70 0.14 -2.16
C GLN A 322 15.61 -0.65 -3.11
N VAL A 323 15.45 -0.39 -4.40
CA VAL A 323 16.20 -1.03 -5.47
C VAL A 323 16.65 0.02 -6.48
N ALA A 324 17.73 -0.26 -7.22
CA ALA A 324 18.24 0.65 -8.25
C ALA A 324 17.16 1.01 -9.29
N SER A 325 16.53 0.01 -9.88
CA SER A 325 15.46 0.12 -10.88
C SER A 325 14.71 -1.21 -10.96
N GLU A 326 13.54 -1.25 -11.61
CA GLU A 326 12.84 -2.52 -11.83
C GLU A 326 13.63 -3.47 -12.75
N ASP A 327 14.46 -2.94 -13.65
CA ASP A 327 15.37 -3.74 -14.46
C ASP A 327 16.34 -4.56 -13.58
N ALA A 328 16.78 -4.00 -12.45
CA ALA A 328 17.62 -4.71 -11.50
C ALA A 328 16.85 -5.77 -10.71
N VAL A 329 15.55 -5.56 -10.45
CA VAL A 329 14.68 -6.59 -9.85
C VAL A 329 14.56 -7.78 -10.79
N TYR A 330 14.34 -7.52 -12.08
CA TYR A 330 14.28 -8.58 -13.10
C TYR A 330 15.58 -9.40 -13.16
N ASP A 331 16.74 -8.74 -13.21
CA ASP A 331 18.04 -9.42 -13.25
C ASP A 331 18.29 -10.21 -11.94
N PHE A 332 17.90 -9.65 -10.80
CA PHE A 332 17.98 -10.31 -9.49
C PHE A 332 17.12 -11.58 -9.44
N VAL A 333 15.87 -11.50 -9.89
CA VAL A 333 14.94 -12.65 -9.92
C VAL A 333 15.48 -13.77 -10.80
N LEU A 334 16.02 -13.45 -11.98
CA LEU A 334 16.65 -14.45 -12.84
C LEU A 334 17.88 -15.08 -12.19
N LYS A 335 18.74 -14.27 -11.56
CA LYS A 335 19.92 -14.78 -10.84
C LYS A 335 19.50 -15.74 -9.73
N TRP A 336 18.53 -15.35 -8.90
CA TRP A 336 17.97 -16.18 -7.84
C TRP A 336 17.38 -17.48 -8.39
N ALA A 337 16.54 -17.39 -9.42
CA ALA A 337 15.88 -18.55 -10.00
C ALA A 337 16.87 -19.55 -10.62
N ARG A 338 17.97 -19.08 -11.21
CA ARG A 338 19.04 -19.94 -11.74
C ARG A 338 19.86 -20.63 -10.65
N ILE A 339 20.02 -20.00 -9.49
CA ILE A 339 20.73 -20.58 -8.34
C ILE A 339 19.89 -21.70 -7.71
N HIS A 340 18.60 -21.43 -7.45
CA HIS A 340 17.72 -22.36 -6.72
C HIS A 340 17.08 -23.43 -7.63
N TYR A 341 16.89 -23.14 -8.92
CA TYR A 341 16.28 -24.05 -9.90
C TYR A 341 17.21 -24.19 -11.12
N PRO A 342 18.20 -25.10 -11.05
CA PRO A 342 19.15 -25.31 -12.16
C PRO A 342 18.45 -25.93 -13.38
N LYS A 343 17.40 -26.73 -13.17
CA LYS A 343 16.60 -27.32 -14.25
C LYS A 343 15.69 -26.27 -14.89
N LEU A 344 15.68 -26.22 -16.22
CA LEU A 344 14.97 -25.21 -16.98
C LEU A 344 13.44 -25.30 -16.83
N GLU A 345 12.87 -26.50 -16.82
CA GLU A 345 11.40 -26.67 -16.69
C GLU A 345 10.88 -26.20 -15.33
N GLU A 346 11.46 -26.70 -14.23
CA GLU A 346 11.12 -26.27 -12.86
C GLU A 346 11.29 -24.75 -12.69
N ARG A 347 12.35 -24.18 -13.28
CA ARG A 347 12.60 -22.75 -13.27
C ARG A 347 11.50 -21.96 -14.00
N ARG A 348 11.05 -22.43 -15.17
CA ARG A 348 9.98 -21.78 -15.95
C ARG A 348 8.65 -21.82 -15.21
N ASP A 349 8.34 -22.94 -14.56
CA ASP A 349 7.12 -23.08 -13.77
C ASP A 349 7.09 -22.11 -12.59
N ILE A 350 8.18 -22.02 -11.82
CA ILE A 350 8.27 -21.10 -10.68
C ILE A 350 8.29 -19.64 -11.13
N LEU A 351 9.02 -19.31 -12.19
CA LEU A 351 9.02 -17.95 -12.75
C LEU A 351 7.64 -17.55 -13.24
N GLY A 352 6.97 -18.40 -14.03
CA GLY A 352 5.67 -18.11 -14.60
C GLY A 352 4.55 -18.06 -13.55
N ALA A 353 4.50 -19.05 -12.66
CA ALA A 353 3.44 -19.13 -11.66
C ALA A 353 3.63 -18.10 -10.56
N ARG A 354 4.84 -17.88 -10.04
CA ARG A 354 5.04 -17.22 -8.74
C ARG A 354 5.80 -15.91 -8.82
N LEU A 355 6.92 -15.86 -9.53
CA LEU A 355 7.83 -14.70 -9.48
C LEU A 355 7.52 -13.61 -10.51
N ALA A 356 7.01 -13.96 -11.69
CA ALA A 356 6.73 -12.99 -12.76
C ALA A 356 5.79 -11.88 -12.29
N ARG A 357 4.75 -12.23 -11.54
CA ARG A 357 3.77 -11.28 -10.98
C ARG A 357 4.37 -10.27 -9.99
N LEU A 358 5.56 -10.56 -9.44
CA LEU A 358 6.26 -9.68 -8.50
C LEU A 358 7.14 -8.65 -9.24
N ILE A 359 7.46 -8.90 -10.51
CA ILE A 359 8.20 -7.98 -11.36
C ILE A 359 7.21 -6.97 -11.96
N ARG A 360 7.50 -5.68 -11.78
CA ARG A 360 6.66 -4.58 -12.29
C ARG A 360 7.07 -4.21 -13.70
N PHE A 361 6.84 -5.12 -14.65
CA PHE A 361 7.17 -4.92 -16.08
C PHE A 361 6.79 -3.53 -16.65
N PRO A 362 5.65 -2.89 -16.27
CA PRO A 362 5.33 -1.54 -16.73
C PRO A 362 6.36 -0.45 -16.37
N TYR A 363 7.20 -0.66 -15.36
CA TYR A 363 8.26 0.26 -14.93
C TYR A 363 9.65 -0.12 -15.45
N MET A 364 9.80 -1.24 -16.16
CA MET A 364 11.06 -1.62 -16.82
C MET A 364 11.34 -0.78 -18.07
N THR A 365 12.59 -0.76 -18.52
CA THR A 365 12.98 -0.08 -19.77
C THR A 365 12.53 -0.89 -21.00
N CYS A 366 12.21 -0.20 -22.11
CA CYS A 366 11.85 -0.88 -23.35
C CYS A 366 12.96 -1.81 -23.86
N ARG A 367 14.24 -1.44 -23.65
CA ARG A 367 15.39 -2.30 -23.98
C ARG A 367 15.38 -3.59 -23.17
N LYS A 368 15.10 -3.51 -21.86
CA LYS A 368 15.00 -4.71 -21.02
C LYS A 368 13.74 -5.53 -21.35
N LEU A 369 12.59 -4.91 -21.61
CA LEU A 369 11.38 -5.59 -22.06
C LEU A 369 11.62 -6.39 -23.37
N LYS A 370 12.40 -5.85 -24.31
CA LYS A 370 12.82 -6.59 -25.50
C LYS A 370 13.65 -7.85 -25.15
N LYS A 371 14.52 -7.76 -24.15
CA LYS A 371 15.30 -8.93 -23.64
C LYS A 371 14.40 -9.98 -22.97
N VAL A 372 13.27 -9.59 -22.37
CA VAL A 372 12.29 -10.53 -21.80
C VAL A 372 11.74 -11.46 -22.88
N LEU A 373 11.43 -10.94 -24.07
CA LEU A 373 10.91 -11.73 -25.20
C LEU A 373 11.89 -12.77 -25.73
N THR A 374 13.20 -12.55 -25.54
CA THR A 374 14.27 -13.45 -25.99
C THR A 374 14.83 -14.31 -24.85
N CYS A 375 14.25 -14.24 -23.65
CA CYS A 375 14.76 -14.95 -22.49
C CYS A 375 14.25 -16.40 -22.46
N ASN A 376 15.17 -17.36 -22.44
CA ASN A 376 14.83 -18.79 -22.38
C ASN A 376 14.23 -19.22 -21.03
N ASP A 377 14.40 -18.42 -19.99
CA ASP A 377 13.91 -18.71 -18.64
C ASP A 377 12.41 -18.41 -18.48
N PHE A 378 11.81 -17.69 -19.42
CA PHE A 378 10.38 -17.43 -19.46
C PHE A 378 9.69 -18.31 -20.50
N ASP A 379 8.41 -18.58 -20.26
CA ASP A 379 7.58 -19.08 -21.34
C ASP A 379 7.27 -17.99 -22.37
N ARG A 380 7.24 -18.36 -23.66
CA ARG A 380 7.07 -17.41 -24.76
C ARG A 380 5.72 -16.71 -24.69
N GLU A 381 4.66 -17.43 -24.31
CA GLU A 381 3.32 -16.86 -24.15
C GLU A 381 3.29 -15.88 -22.97
N LEU A 382 3.80 -16.30 -21.81
CA LEU A 382 3.85 -15.45 -20.63
C LEU A 382 4.71 -14.20 -20.86
N ALA A 383 5.90 -14.34 -21.46
CA ALA A 383 6.77 -13.22 -21.82
C ALA A 383 6.08 -12.23 -22.75
N SER A 384 5.36 -12.72 -23.77
CA SER A 384 4.62 -11.88 -24.70
C SER A 384 3.49 -11.12 -23.99
N ASN A 385 2.73 -11.80 -23.13
CA ASN A 385 1.62 -11.21 -22.39
C ASN A 385 2.10 -10.11 -21.43
N VAL A 386 3.14 -10.35 -20.63
CA VAL A 386 3.63 -9.35 -19.67
C VAL A 386 4.26 -8.13 -20.37
N VAL A 387 4.91 -8.33 -21.52
CA VAL A 387 5.48 -7.24 -22.31
C VAL A 387 4.39 -6.41 -22.97
N LEU A 388 3.35 -7.05 -23.54
CA LEU A 388 2.21 -6.34 -24.12
C LEU A 388 1.47 -5.52 -23.06
N ASP A 389 1.16 -6.12 -21.90
CA ASP A 389 0.54 -5.42 -20.77
C ASP A 389 1.36 -4.18 -20.34
N ALA A 390 2.68 -4.34 -20.24
CA ALA A 390 3.59 -3.24 -19.89
C ALA A 390 3.58 -2.12 -20.95
N LEU A 391 3.58 -2.46 -22.23
CA LEU A 391 3.55 -1.50 -23.33
C LEU A 391 2.20 -0.76 -23.38
N PHE A 392 1.08 -1.45 -23.21
CA PHE A 392 -0.24 -0.82 -23.14
C PHE A 392 -0.34 0.16 -21.96
N PHE A 393 0.12 -0.24 -20.78
CA PHE A 393 0.16 0.66 -19.63
C PHE A 393 1.01 1.92 -19.90
N LYS A 394 2.20 1.77 -20.50
CA LYS A 394 3.07 2.90 -20.85
C LYS A 394 2.48 3.81 -21.94
N ALA A 395 1.63 3.27 -22.80
CA ALA A 395 0.94 4.02 -23.86
C ALA A 395 -0.32 4.76 -23.34
N GLU A 396 -0.90 4.30 -22.23
CA GLU A 396 -2.13 4.86 -21.67
C GLU A 396 -1.97 6.31 -21.18
N ALA A 397 -3.07 7.07 -21.17
CA ALA A 397 -3.06 8.45 -20.68
C ALA A 397 -2.80 8.52 -19.15
N PRO A 398 -2.13 9.57 -18.65
CA PRO A 398 -1.73 9.67 -17.23
C PRO A 398 -2.88 9.54 -16.21
N TYR A 399 -4.09 9.98 -16.57
CA TYR A 399 -5.25 9.88 -15.67
C TYR A 399 -5.75 8.43 -15.54
N ARG A 400 -5.66 7.62 -16.60
CA ARG A 400 -6.02 6.19 -16.57
C ARG A 400 -4.97 5.38 -15.84
N GLN A 401 -3.69 5.69 -16.02
CA GLN A 401 -2.62 5.10 -15.21
C GLN A 401 -2.89 5.32 -13.71
N ARG A 402 -3.27 6.54 -13.30
CA ARG A 402 -3.64 6.84 -11.91
C ARG A 402 -4.88 6.07 -11.44
N SER A 403 -5.88 5.89 -12.30
CA SER A 403 -7.07 5.09 -11.99
C SER A 403 -6.69 3.61 -11.73
N LEU A 404 -5.84 3.04 -12.59
CA LEU A 404 -5.37 1.66 -12.45
C LEU A 404 -4.51 1.46 -11.19
N VAL A 405 -3.79 2.49 -10.76
CA VAL A 405 -3.00 2.48 -9.51
C VAL A 405 -3.89 2.62 -8.28
N ALA A 406 -4.97 3.40 -8.35
CA ALA A 406 -5.87 3.67 -7.22
C ALA A 406 -6.86 2.53 -6.93
N GLU A 407 -7.02 1.57 -7.83
CA GLU A 407 -7.83 0.37 -7.61
C GLU A 407 -7.08 -0.66 -6.74
N GLU A 408 -6.85 -0.30 -5.47
CA GLU A 408 -6.04 -1.06 -4.49
C GLU A 408 -6.67 -2.41 -4.05
N SER A 409 -7.91 -2.70 -4.44
CA SER A 409 -8.67 -3.86 -3.94
C SER A 409 -8.25 -5.22 -4.50
N ASN A 410 -7.39 -5.27 -5.53
CA ASN A 410 -6.99 -6.51 -6.19
C ASN A 410 -5.46 -6.66 -6.25
N THR A 411 -4.93 -7.80 -5.78
CA THR A 411 -3.49 -8.13 -5.78
C THR A 411 -2.85 -8.07 -7.17
N SER A 412 -3.64 -8.30 -8.23
CA SER A 412 -3.20 -8.20 -9.64
C SER A 412 -2.87 -6.79 -10.12
N TYR A 413 -3.29 -5.73 -9.42
CA TYR A 413 -3.04 -4.34 -9.81
C TYR A 413 -1.81 -3.74 -9.11
N ARG A 414 -1.25 -4.43 -8.10
CA ARG A 414 0.02 -4.02 -7.46
C ARG A 414 1.18 -3.91 -8.45
N ARG A 415 1.16 -4.65 -9.56
CA ARG A 415 2.16 -4.54 -10.64
C ARG A 415 2.21 -3.17 -11.32
N PHE A 416 1.17 -2.34 -11.16
CA PHE A 416 1.11 -0.98 -11.68
C PHE A 416 1.50 0.07 -10.64
N VAL A 417 1.76 -0.31 -9.39
CA VAL A 417 2.22 0.61 -8.35
C VAL A 417 3.74 0.84 -8.50
N GLU A 418 4.21 2.06 -8.36
CA GLU A 418 5.64 2.38 -8.44
C GLU A 418 6.37 1.98 -7.14
N ARG A 419 7.56 1.34 -7.22
CA ARG A 419 8.40 1.08 -6.03
C ARG A 419 9.23 2.30 -5.63
N ALA A 420 9.84 2.23 -4.45
CA ALA A 420 10.85 3.17 -3.99
C ALA A 420 12.21 3.03 -4.72
N TYR A 421 12.25 3.35 -6.03
CA TYR A 421 13.47 3.27 -6.84
C TYR A 421 14.54 4.30 -6.40
N LYS A 422 15.81 3.88 -6.38
CA LYS A 422 16.96 4.78 -6.16
C LYS A 422 17.22 5.69 -7.36
N TYR A 423 17.01 5.17 -8.57
CA TYR A 423 17.13 5.93 -9.82
C TYR A 423 15.74 6.18 -10.41
N ARG A 424 15.43 7.45 -10.71
CA ARG A 424 14.12 7.86 -11.23
C ARG A 424 13.91 7.31 -12.65
N PRO A 425 12.83 6.59 -12.95
CA PRO A 425 12.53 6.14 -14.30
C PRO A 425 12.41 7.31 -15.28
N VAL A 426 12.86 7.11 -16.52
CA VAL A 426 12.77 8.10 -17.60
C VAL A 426 12.03 7.53 -18.81
N LYS A 427 11.30 8.38 -19.52
CA LYS A 427 10.71 8.03 -20.81
C LYS A 427 11.63 8.50 -21.91
N VAL A 428 12.06 7.58 -22.77
CA VAL A 428 13.01 7.84 -23.86
C VAL A 428 12.31 7.60 -25.18
N VAL A 429 12.42 8.55 -26.10
CA VAL A 429 11.99 8.40 -27.50
C VAL A 429 13.24 8.51 -28.36
N GLU A 430 13.62 7.40 -28.98
CA GLU A 430 14.81 7.30 -29.83
C GLU A 430 14.42 7.48 -31.30
N PHE A 431 15.26 8.17 -32.06
CA PHE A 431 15.12 8.35 -33.50
C PHE A 431 16.43 7.95 -34.16
N GLU A 432 16.36 7.03 -35.13
CA GLU A 432 17.53 6.56 -35.87
C GLU A 432 17.86 7.44 -37.08
N LEU A 433 16.85 8.07 -37.69
CA LEU A 433 16.96 8.88 -38.91
C LEU A 433 16.42 10.30 -38.67
N PRO A 434 17.01 11.35 -39.27
CA PRO A 434 18.18 11.36 -40.17
C PRO A 434 19.55 11.29 -39.46
N ARG A 435 19.56 11.43 -38.13
CA ARG A 435 20.73 11.22 -37.25
C ARG A 435 20.23 10.54 -35.98
N GLN A 436 21.10 9.78 -35.31
CA GLN A 436 20.78 9.25 -33.99
C GLN A 436 20.53 10.39 -33.00
N GLN A 437 19.30 10.50 -32.54
CA GLN A 437 18.87 11.49 -31.55
C GLN A 437 17.88 10.84 -30.60
N CYS A 438 17.80 11.32 -29.36
CA CYS A 438 16.78 10.87 -28.42
C CYS A 438 16.19 12.05 -27.65
N ILE A 439 14.91 11.92 -27.30
CA ILE A 439 14.22 12.86 -26.40
C ILE A 439 13.98 12.11 -25.09
N VAL A 440 14.48 12.68 -23.99
CA VAL A 440 14.37 12.09 -22.66
C VAL A 440 13.47 12.96 -21.79
N TYR A 441 12.40 12.36 -21.28
CA TYR A 441 11.48 13.00 -20.34
C TYR A 441 11.76 12.49 -18.92
N LEU A 442 12.05 13.44 -18.02
CA LEU A 442 12.20 13.21 -16.59
C LEU A 442 11.11 13.99 -15.84
N ASP A 443 10.20 13.26 -15.22
CA ASP A 443 9.14 13.84 -14.40
C ASP A 443 9.52 13.75 -12.91
N LEU A 444 9.53 14.91 -12.24
CA LEU A 444 9.78 15.03 -10.82
C LEU A 444 8.55 15.57 -10.10
N LYS A 445 8.15 14.92 -9.02
CA LYS A 445 7.07 15.37 -8.16
C LYS A 445 7.51 16.60 -7.35
N ARG A 446 6.54 17.42 -6.92
CA ARG A 446 6.81 18.62 -6.11
C ARG A 446 7.56 18.28 -4.81
N GLU A 447 7.19 17.18 -4.16
CA GLU A 447 7.84 16.66 -2.96
C GLU A 447 9.30 16.25 -3.20
N GLU A 448 9.59 15.59 -4.32
CA GLU A 448 10.95 15.20 -4.72
C GLU A 448 11.82 16.44 -4.96
N CYS A 449 11.27 17.46 -5.64
CA CYS A 449 11.94 18.74 -5.82
C CYS A 449 12.18 19.47 -4.49
N ALA A 450 11.26 19.38 -3.53
CA ALA A 450 11.44 19.97 -2.20
C ALA A 450 12.56 19.27 -1.42
N ASN A 451 12.69 17.96 -1.55
CA ASN A 451 13.74 17.15 -0.90
C ASN A 451 15.13 17.40 -1.48
N LEU A 452 15.26 18.05 -2.65
CA LEU A 452 16.55 18.50 -3.17
C LEU A 452 17.14 19.64 -2.34
N PHE A 453 16.36 20.40 -1.58
CA PHE A 453 16.91 21.50 -0.77
C PHE A 453 17.60 20.99 0.51
N PRO A 454 18.76 21.54 0.93
CA PRO A 454 19.56 22.58 0.25
C PRO A 454 20.61 22.03 -0.73
N ALA A 455 20.92 20.72 -0.68
CA ALA A 455 22.03 20.12 -1.45
C ALA A 455 21.74 18.66 -1.90
N GLY A 456 20.48 18.25 -1.93
CA GLY A 456 20.04 16.95 -2.41
C GLY A 456 20.25 16.77 -3.91
N ARG A 457 20.27 15.49 -4.33
CA ARG A 457 20.48 15.05 -5.71
C ARG A 457 19.53 13.92 -6.04
N ILE A 458 18.96 13.96 -7.24
CA ILE A 458 18.16 12.88 -7.81
C ILE A 458 18.81 12.46 -9.12
N TYR A 459 19.01 11.17 -9.29
CA TYR A 459 19.58 10.58 -10.50
C TYR A 459 18.51 9.84 -11.26
N SER A 460 18.50 9.95 -12.59
CA SER A 460 17.65 9.13 -13.43
C SER A 460 18.23 7.73 -13.63
N GLN A 461 17.38 6.81 -14.07
CA GLN A 461 17.84 5.59 -14.71
C GLN A 461 18.66 5.93 -15.96
N ALA A 462 19.61 5.06 -16.30
CA ALA A 462 20.42 5.21 -17.50
C ALA A 462 19.58 5.01 -18.78
N PHE A 463 19.81 5.83 -19.78
CA PHE A 463 19.30 5.71 -21.13
C PHE A 463 20.46 5.65 -22.13
N HIS A 464 20.21 5.27 -23.38
CA HIS A 464 21.28 5.04 -24.34
C HIS A 464 21.14 5.93 -25.56
N LEU A 465 22.28 6.40 -26.08
CA LEU A 465 22.39 7.13 -27.34
C LEU A 465 23.65 6.64 -28.05
N GLY A 466 23.51 6.15 -29.28
CA GLY A 466 24.64 5.61 -30.05
C GLY A 466 25.39 4.48 -29.35
N GLY A 467 24.67 3.63 -28.60
CA GLY A 467 25.23 2.54 -27.81
C GLY A 467 25.88 2.95 -26.48
N GLN A 468 26.08 4.25 -26.23
CA GLN A 468 26.63 4.76 -24.99
C GLN A 468 25.54 5.05 -23.96
N GLY A 469 25.82 4.73 -22.69
CA GLY A 469 24.91 4.98 -21.57
C GLY A 469 25.03 6.41 -21.04
N PHE A 470 23.90 7.06 -20.80
CA PHE A 470 23.80 8.40 -20.23
C PHE A 470 22.80 8.41 -19.08
N PHE A 471 22.91 9.38 -18.18
CA PHE A 471 21.94 9.62 -17.11
C PHE A 471 21.72 11.12 -16.91
N LEU A 472 20.55 11.47 -16.40
CA LEU A 472 20.25 12.82 -15.94
C LEU A 472 20.45 12.90 -14.43
N SER A 473 20.94 14.03 -13.97
CA SER A 473 21.00 14.34 -12.54
C SER A 473 20.43 15.72 -12.25
N ALA A 474 19.46 15.75 -11.34
CA ALA A 474 18.82 16.95 -10.83
C ALA A 474 19.44 17.32 -9.48
N HIS A 475 19.82 18.59 -9.33
CA HIS A 475 20.55 19.08 -8.17
C HIS A 475 19.94 20.38 -7.66
N CYS A 476 19.99 20.57 -6.34
CA CYS A 476 19.92 21.90 -5.77
C CYS A 476 21.34 22.50 -5.73
N ASN A 477 21.55 23.58 -6.49
CA ASN A 477 22.81 24.31 -6.51
C ASN A 477 22.64 25.65 -5.81
N MET A 478 23.66 26.14 -5.12
CA MET A 478 23.70 27.53 -4.67
C MET A 478 24.28 28.39 -5.79
N ASP A 479 23.56 29.43 -6.20
CA ASP A 479 24.09 30.40 -7.14
C ASP A 479 25.11 31.32 -6.44
N GLN A 480 26.34 31.37 -6.94
CA GLN A 480 27.46 32.09 -6.31
C GLN A 480 27.29 33.61 -6.33
N GLN A 481 26.50 34.14 -7.27
CA GLN A 481 26.29 35.58 -7.44
C GLN A 481 25.13 36.14 -6.60
N SER A 482 24.13 35.31 -6.33
CA SER A 482 22.83 35.76 -5.81
C SER A 482 22.43 35.12 -4.48
N SER A 483 23.24 34.16 -3.98
CA SER A 483 23.06 33.50 -2.68
C SER A 483 21.72 32.77 -2.50
N PHE A 484 21.02 32.45 -3.59
CA PHE A 484 19.82 31.61 -3.55
C PHE A 484 20.10 30.21 -4.12
N HIS A 485 19.38 29.21 -3.58
CA HIS A 485 19.41 27.85 -4.09
C HIS A 485 18.59 27.76 -5.38
N CYS A 486 19.06 27.09 -6.42
CA CYS A 486 18.41 26.96 -7.72
C CYS A 486 18.44 25.51 -8.21
N PHE A 487 17.46 25.16 -9.03
CA PHE A 487 17.35 23.81 -9.60
C PHE A 487 18.22 23.69 -10.84
N GLY A 488 19.20 22.79 -10.77
CA GLY A 488 20.07 22.47 -11.88
C GLY A 488 19.79 21.08 -12.46
N LEU A 489 19.91 20.95 -13.78
CA LEU A 489 19.80 19.70 -14.51
C LEU A 489 21.09 19.44 -15.28
N PHE A 490 21.61 18.23 -15.16
CA PHE A 490 22.88 17.82 -15.75
C PHE A 490 22.69 16.49 -16.50
N LEU A 491 23.45 16.34 -17.57
CA LEU A 491 23.61 15.16 -18.39
C LEU A 491 25.00 14.59 -18.11
N GLY A 492 25.06 13.33 -17.67
CA GLY A 492 26.30 12.59 -17.45
C GLY A 492 26.38 11.37 -18.36
N MET A 493 27.60 10.98 -18.74
CA MET A 493 27.86 9.71 -19.43
C MET A 493 28.21 8.65 -18.38
N GLN A 494 27.61 7.47 -18.50
CA GLN A 494 27.89 6.31 -17.64
C GLN A 494 29.31 5.81 -17.99
N GLU A 495 30.19 5.75 -16.99
CA GLU A 495 31.61 5.42 -17.21
C GLU A 495 31.79 4.00 -17.78
N LYS A 496 32.21 3.91 -19.05
CA LYS A 496 33.04 2.80 -19.56
C LYS A 496 33.98 3.29 -20.67
N GLY A 497 35.25 3.50 -20.34
CA GLY A 497 36.37 3.55 -21.30
C GLY A 497 36.95 4.93 -21.68
N SER A 498 38.04 4.89 -22.45
CA SER A 498 38.75 6.04 -23.04
C SER A 498 38.06 6.63 -24.28
N VAL A 499 36.80 6.24 -24.54
CA VAL A 499 36.03 6.64 -25.71
C VAL A 499 35.47 8.04 -25.49
N SER A 500 35.73 8.94 -26.44
CA SER A 500 35.13 10.27 -26.47
C SER A 500 33.86 10.25 -27.32
N PHE A 501 32.76 10.80 -26.80
CA PHE A 501 31.48 10.85 -27.50
C PHE A 501 30.92 12.28 -27.49
N ALA A 502 30.79 12.89 -28.67
CA ALA A 502 30.27 14.25 -28.82
C ALA A 502 28.74 14.23 -28.89
N VAL A 503 28.10 15.04 -28.05
CA VAL A 503 26.65 15.14 -27.95
C VAL A 503 26.23 16.59 -28.08
N ASP A 504 25.36 16.86 -29.04
CA ASP A 504 24.54 18.06 -29.07
C ASP A 504 23.32 17.83 -28.15
N TYR A 505 23.13 18.68 -27.14
CA TYR A 505 22.06 18.54 -26.17
C TYR A 505 21.30 19.85 -25.95
N GLU A 506 20.02 19.71 -25.62
CA GLU A 506 19.11 20.80 -25.29
C GLU A 506 18.35 20.46 -24.00
N PHE A 507 18.44 21.35 -23.01
CA PHE A 507 17.62 21.27 -21.81
C PHE A 507 16.40 22.16 -21.97
N ALA A 508 15.22 21.55 -21.85
CA ALA A 508 13.94 22.25 -21.83
C ALA A 508 13.15 21.90 -20.57
N SER A 509 12.33 22.84 -20.09
CA SER A 509 11.52 22.64 -18.89
C SER A 509 10.11 23.23 -19.03
N ARG A 510 9.16 22.62 -18.31
CA ARG A 510 7.79 23.11 -18.10
C ARG A 510 7.42 22.90 -16.63
N SER A 511 6.61 23.79 -16.07
CA SER A 511 6.21 23.71 -14.66
C SER A 511 4.84 23.06 -14.47
N LYS A 512 3.98 23.15 -15.51
CA LYS A 512 2.65 22.54 -15.54
C LYS A 512 2.48 21.67 -16.79
N PRO A 513 1.67 20.60 -16.73
CA PRO A 513 1.41 19.75 -17.90
C PRO A 513 0.74 20.48 -19.07
N THR A 514 0.01 21.57 -18.78
CA THR A 514 -0.67 22.43 -19.76
C THR A 514 0.27 23.41 -20.46
N GLU A 515 1.51 23.55 -19.98
CA GLU A 515 2.51 24.44 -20.57
C GLU A 515 3.37 23.68 -21.57
N GLU A 516 3.82 24.40 -22.60
CA GLU A 516 4.81 23.90 -23.54
C GLU A 516 6.21 23.85 -22.90
N TYR A 517 7.05 22.94 -23.38
CA TYR A 517 8.45 22.90 -22.97
C TYR A 517 9.19 24.13 -23.48
N THR A 518 9.84 24.86 -22.59
CA THR A 518 10.65 26.02 -22.93
C THR A 518 12.13 25.63 -22.95
N SER A 519 12.81 25.83 -24.08
CA SER A 519 14.26 25.66 -24.18
C SER A 519 14.97 26.64 -23.25
N LYS A 520 15.88 26.13 -22.41
CA LYS A 520 16.63 26.92 -21.44
C LYS A 520 18.11 27.00 -21.77
N TYR A 521 18.67 25.91 -22.27
CA TYR A 521 20.08 25.83 -22.60
C TYR A 521 20.30 24.84 -23.73
N LYS A 522 21.20 25.18 -24.65
CA LYS A 522 21.70 24.28 -25.69
C LYS A 522 23.22 24.29 -25.64
N GLY A 523 23.82 23.13 -25.84
CA GLY A 523 25.27 23.00 -25.84
C GLY A 523 25.71 21.83 -26.69
N ASN A 524 27.00 21.86 -27.04
CA ASN A 524 27.71 20.71 -27.58
C ASN A 524 28.80 20.37 -26.57
N TYR A 525 28.90 19.10 -26.19
CA TYR A 525 29.97 18.64 -25.33
C TYR A 525 30.49 17.27 -25.76
N THR A 526 31.81 17.14 -25.73
CA THR A 526 32.50 15.87 -25.93
C THR A 526 32.75 15.22 -24.58
N PHE A 527 31.98 14.18 -24.27
CA PHE A 527 32.13 13.41 -23.05
C PHE A 527 33.37 12.52 -23.12
N THR A 528 34.24 12.66 -22.14
CA THR A 528 35.31 11.70 -21.78
C THR A 528 34.92 11.16 -20.40
N GLY A 529 34.80 9.84 -20.21
CA GLY A 529 34.17 9.17 -19.06
C GLY A 529 34.14 9.91 -17.71
N GLY A 530 32.98 9.89 -17.04
CA GLY A 530 32.81 10.38 -15.66
C GLY A 530 32.44 11.87 -15.53
N LYS A 531 32.47 12.63 -16.62
CA LYS A 531 32.09 14.05 -16.62
C LYS A 531 30.59 14.24 -16.87
N ALA A 532 30.01 15.21 -16.19
CA ALA A 532 28.64 15.67 -16.40
C ALA A 532 28.64 17.15 -16.79
N VAL A 533 27.75 17.50 -17.71
CA VAL A 533 27.50 18.89 -18.14
C VAL A 533 26.06 19.25 -17.84
N GLY A 534 25.82 20.49 -17.44
CA GLY A 534 24.47 20.87 -17.06
C GLY A 534 24.27 22.36 -16.94
N TYR A 535 23.03 22.71 -16.66
CA TYR A 535 22.60 24.07 -16.49
C TYR A 535 22.10 24.25 -15.05
N ARG A 536 22.69 25.21 -14.33
CA ARG A 536 22.53 25.33 -12.87
C ARG A 536 21.16 25.89 -12.44
N ASN A 537 20.52 26.71 -13.27
CA ASN A 537 19.28 27.41 -12.95
C ASN A 537 18.20 27.20 -14.03
N LEU A 538 17.69 25.97 -14.16
CA LEU A 538 16.77 25.58 -15.22
C LEU A 538 15.46 26.37 -15.24
N PHE A 539 14.97 26.85 -14.08
CA PHE A 539 13.70 27.56 -14.01
C PHE A 539 13.83 29.07 -13.88
N GLY A 540 15.06 29.60 -13.72
CA GLY A 540 15.26 31.04 -13.47
C GLY A 540 14.68 31.51 -12.12
N MET A 541 14.41 30.60 -11.20
CA MET A 541 13.77 30.86 -9.90
C MET A 541 14.54 30.16 -8.78
N GLY A 542 14.53 30.74 -7.58
CA GLY A 542 15.10 30.12 -6.41
C GLY A 542 14.26 28.94 -5.90
N LEU A 543 14.90 27.80 -5.64
CA LEU A 543 14.44 26.75 -4.73
C LEU A 543 14.37 27.35 -3.33
N THR A 544 13.23 27.93 -2.99
CA THR A 544 12.98 28.48 -1.66
C THR A 544 12.88 27.34 -0.64
N GLY A 545 13.99 27.03 0.03
CA GLY A 545 13.94 26.24 1.25
C GLY A 545 13.42 27.07 2.40
N ARG A 546 12.32 26.61 2.99
CA ARG A 546 11.89 26.90 4.37
C ARG A 546 11.91 28.37 4.85
N SER A 547 11.50 29.34 4.03
CA SER A 547 10.97 30.62 4.54
C SER A 547 9.45 30.73 4.44
N TYR A 548 8.78 29.68 3.97
CA TYR A 548 7.34 29.59 4.01
C TYR A 548 6.82 28.84 5.22
N HIS A 549 7.59 28.09 6.03
CA HIS A 549 6.96 27.35 7.13
C HIS A 549 6.37 28.24 8.23
N LEU A 550 6.94 29.40 8.54
CA LEU A 550 6.36 30.33 9.51
C LEU A 550 5.22 31.15 8.91
N ILE A 551 5.35 31.58 7.65
CA ILE A 551 4.28 32.28 6.91
C ILE A 551 3.14 31.33 6.57
N TRP A 552 3.40 30.04 6.39
CA TRP A 552 2.46 28.96 6.09
C TRP A 552 1.98 28.27 7.37
N LEU A 553 2.64 28.42 8.53
CA LEU A 553 2.06 28.14 9.85
C LEU A 553 1.14 29.27 10.29
N PHE A 554 1.51 30.54 10.04
CA PHE A 554 0.62 31.68 10.27
C PHE A 554 -0.50 31.73 9.23
N LEU A 555 -0.23 31.44 7.95
CA LEU A 555 -1.27 31.19 6.97
C LEU A 555 -2.00 29.90 7.32
N HIS A 556 -1.42 28.80 7.79
CA HIS A 556 -2.25 27.65 8.19
C HIS A 556 -3.02 27.89 9.47
N LEU A 557 -2.59 28.72 10.41
CA LEU A 557 -3.41 29.08 11.56
C LEU A 557 -4.53 30.02 11.12
N TYR A 558 -4.22 31.02 10.29
CA TYR A 558 -5.17 31.99 9.74
C TYR A 558 -6.14 31.35 8.73
N PHE A 559 -5.66 30.42 7.93
CA PHE A 559 -6.38 29.64 6.93
C PHE A 559 -6.99 28.39 7.58
N SER A 560 -6.53 27.85 8.71
CA SER A 560 -7.36 26.87 9.45
C SER A 560 -8.54 27.57 10.14
N LEU A 561 -8.37 28.84 10.52
CA LEU A 561 -9.46 29.70 11.03
C LEU A 561 -10.39 30.22 9.91
N VAL A 562 -9.89 30.39 8.67
CA VAL A 562 -10.65 30.93 7.51
C VAL A 562 -11.12 29.84 6.53
N TYR A 563 -10.44 28.70 6.45
CA TYR A 563 -10.68 27.57 5.51
C TYR A 563 -11.38 26.38 6.16
N SER A 564 -11.88 26.52 7.40
CA SER A 564 -13.00 25.67 7.86
C SER A 564 -14.33 26.08 7.20
N PHE A 565 -14.36 27.13 6.37
CA PHE A 565 -15.58 27.72 5.83
C PHE A 565 -15.44 28.13 4.35
N ASN A 566 -14.95 27.26 3.47
CA ASN A 566 -15.45 27.15 2.07
C ASN A 566 -14.66 26.14 1.23
N GLU A 567 -15.38 25.47 0.33
CA GLU A 567 -14.92 24.47 -0.66
C GLU A 567 -14.69 23.03 -0.16
N SER A 568 -15.71 22.42 0.45
CA SER A 568 -16.02 20.97 0.31
C SER A 568 -17.37 20.57 0.95
N LEU A 569 -18.27 21.52 1.24
CA LEU A 569 -19.34 21.26 2.21
C LEU A 569 -20.60 20.60 1.63
N GLY A 570 -20.81 20.65 0.31
CA GLY A 570 -22.00 20.07 -0.32
C GLY A 570 -21.99 18.53 -0.36
N GLU A 571 -20.86 17.92 -0.72
CA GLU A 571 -20.73 16.46 -0.75
C GLU A 571 -20.50 15.83 0.64
N SER A 572 -19.98 16.60 1.62
CA SER A 572 -19.82 16.11 2.99
C SER A 572 -21.11 16.19 3.83
N LEU A 573 -21.98 17.18 3.59
CA LEU A 573 -23.26 17.28 4.29
C LEU A 573 -24.18 16.10 3.97
N ASP A 574 -24.29 15.72 2.69
CA ASP A 574 -25.12 14.58 2.27
C ASP A 574 -24.71 13.27 2.98
N ALA A 575 -23.40 13.07 3.19
CA ALA A 575 -22.86 11.91 3.90
C ALA A 575 -23.19 11.93 5.40
N ILE A 576 -23.10 13.10 6.05
CA ILE A 576 -23.43 13.28 7.47
C ILE A 576 -24.94 13.10 7.70
N LEU A 577 -25.79 13.72 6.86
CA LEU A 577 -27.25 13.57 6.96
C LEU A 577 -27.67 12.12 6.70
N HIS A 578 -26.98 11.43 5.81
CA HIS A 578 -27.16 10.00 5.53
C HIS A 578 -26.90 9.12 6.78
N ASP A 579 -25.76 9.29 7.45
CA ASP A 579 -25.38 8.45 8.60
C ASP A 579 -26.36 8.60 9.78
N HIS A 580 -26.76 9.85 10.06
CA HIS A 580 -27.78 10.13 11.09
C HIS A 580 -29.17 9.61 10.70
N ALA A 581 -29.57 9.73 9.43
CA ALA A 581 -30.83 9.15 8.96
C ALA A 581 -30.83 7.61 9.08
N PHE A 582 -29.69 6.96 8.83
CA PHE A 582 -29.56 5.51 8.88
C PHE A 582 -29.61 4.96 10.31
N SER A 583 -28.87 5.56 11.24
CA SER A 583 -28.82 5.13 12.65
C SER A 583 -30.21 5.10 13.32
N THR A 584 -31.13 5.96 12.88
CA THR A 584 -32.51 6.02 13.41
C THR A 584 -33.36 4.80 13.07
N LEU A 585 -33.00 4.03 12.04
CA LEU A 585 -33.72 2.82 11.63
C LEU A 585 -33.16 1.53 12.23
N PHE A 586 -31.96 1.58 12.82
CA PHE A 586 -31.32 0.44 13.47
C PHE A 586 -31.86 0.16 14.88
N HIS A 587 -32.32 1.20 15.58
CA HIS A 587 -32.68 1.12 17.00
C HIS A 587 -34.14 0.70 17.26
N GLY A 588 -34.95 0.42 16.23
CA GLY A 588 -36.35 0.00 16.40
C GLY A 588 -36.90 -0.84 15.25
N ARG A 589 -37.90 -1.70 15.52
CA ARG A 589 -38.64 -2.44 14.48
C ARG A 589 -39.34 -1.46 13.52
N SER A 590 -38.66 -1.04 12.45
CA SER A 590 -39.17 -0.06 11.50
C SER A 590 -40.31 -0.64 10.65
N ARG A 591 -41.49 0.01 10.69
CA ARG A 591 -42.63 -0.32 9.83
C ARG A 591 -42.36 0.23 8.43
N THR A 592 -42.50 -0.63 7.41
CA THR A 592 -42.35 -0.20 6.01
C THR A 592 -43.42 0.85 5.68
N GLY A 593 -43.02 1.99 5.12
CA GLY A 593 -43.91 3.09 4.74
C GLY A 593 -44.18 4.16 5.82
N ALA A 594 -43.65 4.01 7.03
CA ALA A 594 -43.70 5.06 8.06
C ALA A 594 -42.53 6.05 7.91
N LEU A 595 -42.80 7.34 8.15
CA LEU A 595 -41.80 8.40 8.16
C LEU A 595 -41.20 8.54 9.56
N TYR A 596 -39.87 8.51 9.67
CA TYR A 596 -39.13 8.66 10.93
C TYR A 596 -38.29 9.92 10.89
N ASN A 597 -38.28 10.71 11.95
CA ASN A 597 -37.44 11.90 12.06
C ASN A 597 -36.08 11.54 12.67
N ALA A 598 -35.00 12.00 12.04
CA ALA A 598 -33.64 11.77 12.51
C ALA A 598 -33.20 12.84 13.52
N SER A 599 -32.56 12.40 14.62
CA SER A 599 -31.96 13.31 15.60
C SER A 599 -30.59 13.76 15.10
N LEU A 600 -30.43 15.08 14.90
CA LEU A 600 -29.20 15.69 14.43
C LEU A 600 -28.38 16.29 15.60
N PRO A 601 -27.05 16.40 15.45
CA PRO A 601 -26.20 17.07 16.43
C PRO A 601 -26.52 18.58 16.54
N PRO A 602 -26.19 19.24 17.67
CA PRO A 602 -26.53 20.63 17.93
C PRO A 602 -25.97 21.63 16.89
N ASN A 603 -24.89 21.27 16.20
CA ASN A 603 -24.29 22.09 15.13
C ASN A 603 -25.15 22.16 13.85
N LEU A 604 -26.14 21.28 13.71
CA LEU A 604 -27.12 21.27 12.62
C LEU A 604 -28.53 21.64 13.11
N ALA A 605 -28.63 22.28 14.29
CA ALA A 605 -29.88 22.73 14.86
C ALA A 605 -30.60 23.68 13.89
N GLY A 606 -31.83 23.32 13.50
CA GLY A 606 -32.63 24.05 12.51
C GLY A 606 -32.83 23.30 11.19
N MET A 607 -32.06 22.24 10.92
CA MET A 607 -32.36 21.31 9.82
C MET A 607 -33.37 20.24 10.26
N LYS A 608 -34.21 19.79 9.32
CA LYS A 608 -35.11 18.65 9.52
C LYS A 608 -34.72 17.53 8.57
N VAL A 609 -34.42 16.36 9.12
CA VAL A 609 -34.13 15.15 8.35
C VAL A 609 -35.15 14.08 8.70
N SER A 610 -35.73 13.45 7.69
CA SER A 610 -36.67 12.35 7.85
C SER A 610 -36.33 11.22 6.90
N VAL A 611 -36.63 9.98 7.30
CA VAL A 611 -36.32 8.78 6.52
C VAL A 611 -37.54 7.89 6.39
N VAL A 612 -37.74 7.32 5.19
CA VAL A 612 -38.79 6.33 4.92
C VAL A 612 -38.21 5.12 4.20
N ARG A 613 -38.57 3.93 4.70
CA ARG A 613 -38.22 2.65 4.08
C ARG A 613 -39.37 2.12 3.25
N LEU A 614 -39.14 1.89 1.96
CA LEU A 614 -40.17 1.44 1.00
C LEU A 614 -39.73 0.19 0.23
N ARG A 615 -40.71 -0.56 -0.29
CA ARG A 615 -40.48 -1.59 -1.30
C ARG A 615 -40.63 -0.98 -2.69
N SER A 616 -39.78 -1.36 -3.63
CA SER A 616 -39.83 -0.83 -5.01
C SER A 616 -41.18 -1.10 -5.70
N ARG A 617 -41.81 -2.25 -5.38
CA ARG A 617 -43.18 -2.55 -5.86
C ARG A 617 -44.23 -1.58 -5.32
N THR A 618 -44.07 -1.09 -4.09
CA THR A 618 -44.98 -0.11 -3.49
C THR A 618 -44.79 1.25 -4.15
N LEU A 619 -43.53 1.68 -4.36
CA LEU A 619 -43.21 2.91 -5.08
C LEU A 619 -43.76 2.88 -6.52
N TRP A 620 -43.64 1.75 -7.21
CA TRP A 620 -44.20 1.56 -8.54
C TRP A 620 -45.74 1.67 -8.55
N ARG A 621 -46.43 1.01 -7.61
CA ARG A 621 -47.90 0.95 -7.63
C ARG A 621 -48.56 2.25 -7.14
N LEU A 622 -48.03 2.84 -6.06
CA LEU A 622 -48.70 3.93 -5.34
C LEU A 622 -47.93 5.26 -5.40
N GLY A 623 -46.65 5.25 -5.82
CA GLY A 623 -45.78 6.39 -5.64
C GLY A 623 -45.39 6.59 -4.17
N ALA A 624 -44.91 7.79 -3.84
CA ALA A 624 -44.62 8.20 -2.47
C ALA A 624 -44.96 9.68 -2.32
N ASN A 625 -45.62 10.04 -1.23
CA ASN A 625 -45.92 11.43 -0.90
C ASN A 625 -45.41 11.71 0.51
N PHE A 626 -44.43 12.60 0.64
CA PHE A 626 -43.83 12.96 1.91
C PHE A 626 -43.37 14.42 1.90
N SER A 627 -43.67 15.14 2.99
CA SER A 627 -43.28 16.55 3.18
C SER A 627 -43.64 17.42 1.96
N ASN A 628 -42.64 17.88 1.21
CA ASN A 628 -42.77 18.76 0.05
C ASN A 628 -42.74 18.01 -1.30
N PHE A 629 -42.56 16.68 -1.29
CA PHE A 629 -42.31 15.87 -2.48
C PHE A 629 -43.43 14.87 -2.75
N SER A 630 -43.92 14.88 -4.00
CA SER A 630 -44.85 13.88 -4.53
C SER A 630 -44.19 13.11 -5.68
N ILE A 631 -43.75 11.90 -5.38
CA ILE A 631 -43.19 10.94 -6.35
C ILE A 631 -44.35 10.14 -6.96
N PRO A 632 -44.53 10.19 -8.29
CA PRO A 632 -45.67 9.54 -8.94
C PRO A 632 -45.54 8.01 -8.94
N SER A 633 -46.68 7.32 -9.08
CA SER A 633 -46.72 5.91 -9.44
C SER A 633 -46.00 5.67 -10.78
N ARG A 634 -45.52 4.45 -11.01
CA ARG A 634 -44.65 4.05 -12.12
C ARG A 634 -43.22 4.61 -12.07
N THR A 635 -42.72 4.87 -10.86
CA THR A 635 -41.32 5.24 -10.63
C THR A 635 -40.52 4.02 -10.20
N LEU A 636 -39.36 3.78 -10.83
CA LEU A 636 -38.44 2.69 -10.47
C LEU A 636 -37.06 3.25 -10.07
N PRO A 637 -36.40 2.62 -9.08
CA PRO A 637 -35.00 2.88 -8.82
C PRO A 637 -34.11 2.28 -9.92
N VAL A 638 -33.02 2.96 -10.23
CA VAL A 638 -31.98 2.54 -11.17
C VAL A 638 -30.63 2.55 -10.43
N PRO A 639 -29.99 1.40 -10.22
CA PRO A 639 -30.43 0.03 -10.54
C PRO A 639 -31.64 -0.43 -9.69
N TYR A 640 -32.35 -1.46 -10.16
CA TYR A 640 -33.50 -2.01 -9.44
C TYR A 640 -33.08 -2.72 -8.15
N VAL A 641 -33.71 -2.34 -7.04
CA VAL A 641 -33.50 -2.96 -5.71
C VAL A 641 -34.83 -3.49 -5.15
N ARG A 642 -34.80 -4.41 -4.17
CA ARG A 642 -36.04 -4.93 -3.54
C ARG A 642 -36.63 -3.94 -2.54
N ARG A 643 -35.77 -3.27 -1.78
CA ARG A 643 -36.11 -2.30 -0.75
C ARG A 643 -35.20 -1.09 -0.92
N LEU A 644 -35.78 0.10 -0.79
CA LEU A 644 -35.07 1.36 -0.92
C LEU A 644 -35.35 2.24 0.29
N LEU A 645 -34.38 3.10 0.58
CA LEU A 645 -34.45 4.15 1.57
C LEU A 645 -34.64 5.48 0.85
N ILE A 646 -35.55 6.32 1.31
CA ILE A 646 -35.62 7.72 0.88
C ILE A 646 -35.34 8.60 2.09
N VAL A 647 -34.28 9.41 1.99
CA VAL A 647 -33.88 10.39 3.00
C VAL A 647 -34.32 11.76 2.52
N TYR A 648 -35.17 12.42 3.28
CA TYR A 648 -35.64 13.78 3.08
C TYR A 648 -34.86 14.73 4.00
N HIS A 649 -34.49 15.90 3.48
CA HIS A 649 -33.83 16.94 4.25
C HIS A 649 -34.34 18.34 3.89
N ASP A 650 -34.55 19.17 4.90
CA ASP A 650 -34.90 20.59 4.82
C ASP A 650 -33.86 21.38 5.64
N LEU A 651 -33.11 22.25 4.95
CA LEU A 651 -31.99 22.96 5.54
C LEU A 651 -32.41 24.21 6.33
N GLY A 652 -33.69 24.63 6.26
CA GLY A 652 -34.19 25.80 6.98
C GLY A 652 -33.32 27.06 6.75
N ASN A 653 -33.03 27.78 7.83
CA ASN A 653 -32.22 29.02 7.79
C ASN A 653 -30.76 28.80 7.38
N LEU A 654 -30.27 27.56 7.41
CA LEU A 654 -28.91 27.21 7.01
C LEU A 654 -28.77 27.09 5.48
N SER A 655 -29.88 27.19 4.74
CA SER A 655 -29.87 27.10 3.27
C SER A 655 -28.92 28.10 2.61
N THR A 656 -28.87 29.34 3.07
CA THR A 656 -27.96 30.39 2.53
C THR A 656 -26.50 30.13 2.85
N TYR A 657 -26.23 29.37 3.92
CA TYR A 657 -24.90 29.00 4.34
C TYR A 657 -24.33 27.86 3.47
N TYR A 658 -25.13 26.85 3.16
CA TYR A 658 -24.71 25.70 2.34
C TYR A 658 -24.87 25.92 0.83
N TYR A 659 -25.83 26.76 0.41
CA TYR A 659 -26.15 27.02 -1.00
C TYR A 659 -26.00 28.51 -1.32
N ASN A 660 -24.80 28.91 -1.75
CA ASN A 660 -24.54 30.28 -2.20
C ASN A 660 -24.94 30.44 -3.68
N THR A 661 -26.04 31.15 -3.95
CA THR A 661 -26.49 31.44 -5.31
C THR A 661 -25.98 32.81 -5.76
N SER A 662 -24.90 32.85 -6.56
CA SER A 662 -24.41 34.10 -7.14
C SER A 662 -25.46 34.72 -8.08
N GLY A 663 -26.00 35.88 -7.71
CA GLY A 663 -26.97 36.64 -8.52
C GLY A 663 -28.45 36.34 -8.28
N TYR A 664 -28.77 35.43 -7.34
CA TYR A 664 -30.14 35.07 -6.99
C TYR A 664 -30.35 35.09 -5.48
N THR A 665 -31.58 35.40 -5.05
CA THR A 665 -32.02 35.33 -3.65
C THR A 665 -32.96 34.15 -3.46
N LEU A 666 -32.64 33.28 -2.49
CA LEU A 666 -33.51 32.18 -2.07
C LEU A 666 -34.77 32.75 -1.41
N LEU A 667 -35.94 32.38 -1.93
CA LEU A 667 -37.24 32.70 -1.33
C LEU A 667 -37.65 31.66 -0.29
N THR A 668 -37.23 30.41 -0.47
CA THR A 668 -37.59 29.29 0.41
C THR A 668 -36.33 28.55 0.88
N SER A 669 -36.46 27.77 1.95
CA SER A 669 -35.40 26.84 2.35
C SER A 669 -35.09 25.85 1.22
N VAL A 670 -33.85 25.36 1.20
CA VAL A 670 -33.43 24.31 0.28
C VAL A 670 -33.91 22.98 0.84
N VAL A 671 -34.78 22.32 0.08
CA VAL A 671 -35.31 21.00 0.40
C VAL A 671 -34.81 19.99 -0.62
N GLY A 672 -34.55 18.76 -0.20
CA GLY A 672 -34.14 17.71 -1.11
C GLY A 672 -34.46 16.33 -0.59
N PHE A 673 -34.28 15.36 -1.49
CA PHE A 673 -34.34 13.96 -1.12
C PHE A 673 -33.32 13.16 -1.90
N LEU A 674 -32.82 12.10 -1.26
CA LEU A 674 -31.85 11.16 -1.81
C LEU A 674 -32.33 9.72 -1.59
N VAL A 675 -32.00 8.84 -2.52
CA VAL A 675 -32.44 7.44 -2.51
C VAL A 675 -31.25 6.49 -2.38
N TYR A 676 -31.39 5.48 -1.52
CA TYR A 676 -30.35 4.49 -1.23
C TYR A 676 -30.89 3.06 -1.26
N ASP A 677 -30.00 2.09 -1.52
CA ASP A 677 -30.32 0.66 -1.42
C ASP A 677 -30.54 0.27 0.05
N ALA A 678 -31.63 -0.44 0.36
CA ALA A 678 -31.94 -0.94 1.69
C ALA A 678 -32.18 -2.47 1.70
N SER A 679 -31.58 -3.17 0.71
CA SER A 679 -31.65 -4.62 0.54
C SER A 679 -30.82 -5.35 1.60
N ASN A 680 -29.61 -4.85 1.91
CA ASN A 680 -28.80 -5.29 3.03
C ASN A 680 -28.57 -4.13 4.00
N LEU A 681 -29.06 -4.24 5.24
CA LEU A 681 -28.85 -3.22 6.27
C LEU A 681 -27.55 -3.42 7.05
N SER A 682 -26.83 -4.56 6.87
CA SER A 682 -25.58 -4.83 7.57
C SER A 682 -24.33 -4.31 6.85
N SER A 683 -24.46 -3.84 5.60
CA SER A 683 -23.33 -3.27 4.86
C SER A 683 -23.07 -1.84 5.32
N THR A 684 -21.83 -1.53 5.69
CA THR A 684 -21.33 -0.23 6.16
C THR A 684 -21.32 0.88 5.09
N GLY A 685 -21.95 0.66 3.93
CA GLY A 685 -22.16 1.66 2.89
C GLY A 685 -23.39 1.32 2.03
N LEU A 686 -24.47 2.09 2.16
CA LEU A 686 -25.63 1.94 1.28
C LEU A 686 -25.35 2.63 -0.05
N ARG A 687 -25.49 1.88 -1.14
CA ARG A 687 -25.31 2.40 -2.51
C ARG A 687 -26.41 3.43 -2.83
N LYS A 688 -26.02 4.64 -3.23
CA LYS A 688 -26.94 5.66 -3.77
C LYS A 688 -27.60 5.15 -5.06
N LEU A 689 -28.91 5.31 -5.18
CA LEU A 689 -29.73 4.89 -6.32
C LEU A 689 -30.29 6.13 -7.01
N ASP A 690 -30.54 6.05 -8.32
CA ASP A 690 -31.27 7.09 -9.04
C ASP A 690 -32.75 6.70 -9.21
N LEU A 691 -33.63 7.65 -9.50
CA LEU A 691 -35.05 7.39 -9.77
C LEU A 691 -35.38 7.68 -11.23
N ASN A 692 -36.08 6.76 -11.88
CA ASN A 692 -36.64 6.93 -13.22
C ASN A 692 -38.18 6.95 -13.17
N PRO A 693 -38.84 8.12 -13.17
CA PRO A 693 -40.29 8.24 -13.25
C PRO A 693 -40.78 8.05 -14.70
N MET A 694 -41.40 6.89 -14.98
CA MET A 694 -41.97 6.55 -16.29
C MET A 694 -43.33 7.24 -16.50
N GLY A 695 -43.29 8.52 -16.87
CA GLY A 695 -44.46 9.32 -17.23
C GLY A 695 -44.46 10.69 -16.56
N LYS A 696 -45.26 10.83 -15.49
CA LYS A 696 -45.43 12.08 -14.73
C LYS A 696 -44.11 12.45 -14.01
N PRO A 697 -43.75 13.74 -13.92
CA PRO A 697 -42.58 14.19 -13.16
C PRO A 697 -42.83 14.15 -11.65
N ILE A 698 -41.74 14.22 -10.88
CA ILE A 698 -41.76 14.42 -9.43
C ILE A 698 -42.18 15.86 -9.17
N LEU A 699 -43.21 16.04 -8.33
CA LEU A 699 -43.74 17.35 -7.99
C LEU A 699 -43.17 17.81 -6.64
N ILE A 700 -42.76 19.07 -6.59
CA ILE A 700 -42.11 19.69 -5.43
C ILE A 700 -42.91 20.93 -5.07
N GLN A 701 -43.61 20.87 -3.94
CA GLN A 701 -44.51 21.94 -3.50
C GLN A 701 -43.88 22.70 -2.34
N PHE A 702 -43.71 24.01 -2.52
CA PHE A 702 -43.20 24.91 -1.48
C PHE A 702 -44.37 25.62 -0.78
N GLN A 703 -44.25 25.82 0.53
CA GLN A 703 -45.15 26.67 1.30
C GLN A 703 -44.50 28.04 1.43
N ASP A 704 -45.10 29.09 0.86
CA ASP A 704 -44.60 30.46 0.99
C ASP A 704 -44.93 30.99 2.39
N PRO A 705 -43.95 31.42 3.20
CA PRO A 705 -44.21 32.02 4.50
C PRO A 705 -44.73 33.47 4.39
N GLU A 706 -44.45 34.17 3.29
CA GLU A 706 -44.61 35.64 3.20
C GLU A 706 -45.64 36.16 2.18
N SER A 707 -46.55 35.33 1.64
CA SER A 707 -47.76 35.90 1.02
C SER A 707 -48.98 34.96 1.09
N PRO A 708 -50.05 35.33 1.82
CA PRO A 708 -51.35 34.74 1.59
C PRO A 708 -51.91 35.36 0.30
N GLY A 709 -51.57 34.77 -0.85
CA GLY A 709 -52.30 34.99 -2.11
C GLY A 709 -51.64 35.89 -3.18
N GLY A 710 -50.32 36.10 -3.17
CA GLY A 710 -49.64 36.93 -4.19
C GLY A 710 -48.45 36.24 -4.84
N THR A 711 -48.66 35.55 -5.96
CA THR A 711 -47.59 34.88 -6.71
C THR A 711 -46.53 35.90 -7.13
N ASN A 712 -45.28 35.73 -6.72
CA ASN A 712 -44.18 36.57 -7.20
C ASN A 712 -43.87 36.14 -8.66
N PRO A 713 -44.22 36.93 -9.70
CA PRO A 713 -44.18 36.47 -11.10
C PRO A 713 -42.74 36.27 -11.63
N ARG A 714 -41.74 36.57 -10.81
CA ARG A 714 -40.31 36.45 -11.11
C ARG A 714 -39.62 35.30 -10.37
N ALA A 715 -40.37 34.50 -9.62
CA ALA A 715 -39.80 33.32 -8.96
C ALA A 715 -39.52 32.22 -10.00
N GLU A 716 -38.37 31.56 -9.87
CA GLU A 716 -37.95 30.44 -10.69
C GLU A 716 -37.59 29.26 -9.77
N CYS A 717 -37.78 28.05 -10.25
CA CYS A 717 -37.37 26.83 -9.56
C CYS A 717 -35.87 26.60 -9.77
N ALA A 718 -35.09 26.62 -8.70
CA ALA A 718 -33.67 26.27 -8.71
C ALA A 718 -33.47 24.81 -8.34
N THR A 719 -32.62 24.12 -9.11
CA THR A 719 -32.09 22.78 -8.82
C THR A 719 -30.58 22.87 -8.68
N PHE A 720 -30.04 22.32 -7.60
CA PHE A 720 -28.61 22.33 -7.33
C PHE A 720 -27.96 21.02 -7.79
N GLY A 721 -27.04 21.11 -8.74
CA GLY A 721 -26.28 19.98 -9.28
C GLY A 721 -24.88 19.85 -8.68
N ALA A 722 -24.18 18.77 -9.03
CA ALA A 722 -22.80 18.51 -8.58
C ALA A 722 -21.85 19.66 -8.98
N GLY A 723 -20.92 20.01 -8.09
CA GLY A 723 -19.94 21.09 -8.29
C GLY A 723 -20.52 22.51 -8.18
N GLY A 724 -21.62 22.71 -7.43
CA GLY A 724 -22.18 24.04 -7.14
C GLY A 724 -22.94 24.69 -8.30
N LYS A 725 -23.26 23.94 -9.36
CA LYS A 725 -24.02 24.44 -10.51
C LYS A 725 -25.50 24.56 -10.15
N VAL A 726 -26.12 25.68 -10.49
CA VAL A 726 -27.56 25.94 -10.27
C VAL A 726 -28.29 25.91 -11.61
N PHE A 727 -29.28 25.04 -11.75
CA PHE A 727 -30.15 24.94 -12.92
C PHE A 727 -31.50 25.57 -12.61
N LEU A 728 -31.95 26.48 -13.48
CA LEU A 728 -33.21 27.21 -13.29
C LEU A 728 -34.28 26.68 -14.23
N SER A 729 -35.49 26.55 -13.72
CA SER A 729 -36.68 26.13 -14.48
C SER A 729 -37.88 26.99 -14.11
N LYS A 730 -38.84 27.10 -15.03
CA LYS A 730 -40.09 27.83 -14.76
C LYS A 730 -40.99 27.00 -13.84
N MET A 731 -41.70 27.69 -12.94
CA MET A 731 -42.73 27.06 -12.11
C MET A 731 -43.89 26.55 -12.98
N SER A 732 -44.42 25.36 -12.68
CA SER A 732 -45.57 24.80 -13.40
C SER A 732 -46.89 25.41 -12.94
N SER A 733 -46.98 25.75 -11.66
CA SER A 733 -48.04 26.51 -11.01
C SER A 733 -47.43 27.25 -9.83
N PRO A 734 -48.13 28.21 -9.18
CA PRO A 734 -47.58 28.93 -8.03
C PRO A 734 -46.98 27.96 -7.00
N ASN A 735 -45.71 28.15 -6.67
CA ASN A 735 -44.95 27.38 -5.68
C ASN A 735 -44.82 25.88 -5.99
N LEU A 736 -44.99 25.48 -7.25
CA LEU A 736 -44.85 24.09 -7.71
C LEU A 736 -43.74 23.93 -8.75
N CYS A 737 -42.71 23.18 -8.38
CA CYS A 737 -41.60 22.81 -9.23
C CYS A 737 -41.72 21.35 -9.70
N GLN A 738 -41.16 21.05 -10.88
CA GLN A 738 -41.15 19.71 -11.45
C GLN A 738 -39.71 19.24 -11.67
N SER A 739 -39.42 18.00 -11.28
CA SER A 739 -38.13 17.35 -11.54
C SER A 739 -38.32 15.93 -12.04
N ARG A 740 -37.35 15.40 -12.78
CA ARG A 740 -37.29 13.98 -13.16
C ARG A 740 -36.26 13.18 -12.37
N SER A 741 -35.37 13.85 -11.65
CA SER A 741 -34.30 13.25 -10.86
C SER A 741 -34.40 13.68 -9.40
N GLN A 742 -33.72 12.92 -8.52
CA GLN A 742 -33.46 13.32 -7.15
C GLN A 742 -32.48 14.51 -7.08
N GLY A 743 -32.40 15.18 -5.92
CA GLY A 743 -31.52 16.33 -5.72
C GLY A 743 -32.05 17.35 -4.72
N HIS A 744 -31.53 18.57 -4.79
CA HIS A 744 -31.85 19.70 -3.93
C HIS A 744 -32.55 20.80 -4.72
N PHE A 745 -33.57 21.42 -4.13
CA PHE A 745 -34.48 22.33 -4.79
C PHE A 745 -34.85 23.54 -3.90
N SER A 746 -35.06 24.70 -4.51
CA SER A 746 -35.57 25.91 -3.84
C SER A 746 -36.22 26.88 -4.85
N LEU A 747 -37.04 27.82 -4.38
CA LEU A 747 -37.51 28.95 -5.17
C LEU A 747 -36.53 30.11 -5.08
N VAL A 748 -36.18 30.71 -6.23
CA VAL A 748 -35.24 31.83 -6.31
C VAL A 748 -35.79 32.99 -7.12
N THR A 749 -35.27 34.20 -6.85
CA THR A 749 -35.55 35.40 -7.65
C THR A 749 -34.25 36.10 -8.05
N ARG A 750 -34.25 36.77 -9.22
CA ARG A 750 -33.09 37.51 -9.72
C ARG A 750 -32.92 38.86 -9.02
N PHE A 751 -31.69 39.18 -8.65
CA PHE A 751 -31.33 40.48 -8.07
C PHE A 751 -31.19 41.56 -9.16
N LYS A 752 -31.74 42.77 -8.95
CA LYS A 752 -31.33 44.00 -9.66
C LYS A 752 -30.42 44.80 -8.72
N LYS A 753 -29.11 44.88 -9.01
CA LYS A 753 -28.18 45.72 -8.22
C LYS A 753 -28.54 47.21 -8.35
N ARG A 754 -28.87 47.87 -7.23
CA ARG A 754 -28.60 49.30 -7.03
C ARG A 754 -27.19 49.43 -6.43
N PRO A 755 -26.34 50.35 -6.90
CA PRO A 755 -24.96 50.44 -6.42
C PRO A 755 -24.95 51.16 -5.06
N GLN A 756 -24.65 50.41 -3.99
CA GLN A 756 -24.44 50.97 -2.65
C GLN A 756 -22.95 51.18 -2.42
N VAL A 757 -22.40 52.20 -3.10
CA VAL A 757 -20.96 52.49 -3.17
C VAL A 757 -20.41 53.04 -1.86
N TRP A 758 -21.27 53.51 -0.94
CA TRP A 758 -20.81 54.28 0.21
C TRP A 758 -20.22 53.46 1.37
N LYS A 759 -20.61 52.18 1.53
CA LYS A 759 -20.10 51.33 2.63
C LYS A 759 -18.76 50.65 2.33
N PHE A 760 -18.40 50.47 1.05
CA PHE A 760 -17.13 49.84 0.67
C PHE A 760 -15.93 50.76 0.79
N TRP A 761 -16.12 52.07 0.66
CA TRP A 761 -15.01 53.04 0.75
C TRP A 761 -14.45 53.16 2.18
N VAL A 762 -15.31 53.09 3.20
CA VAL A 762 -14.89 53.23 4.60
C VAL A 762 -14.09 52.00 5.07
N ILE A 763 -14.53 50.80 4.70
CA ILE A 763 -13.84 49.55 5.05
C ILE A 763 -12.50 49.43 4.29
N GLY A 764 -12.47 49.87 3.03
CA GLY A 764 -11.25 49.93 2.23
C GLY A 764 -10.19 50.89 2.79
N PHE A 765 -10.60 52.04 3.34
CA PHE A 765 -9.67 52.98 3.97
C PHE A 765 -9.06 52.44 5.27
N VAL A 766 -9.85 51.75 6.10
CA VAL A 766 -9.35 51.18 7.36
C VAL A 766 -8.40 50.02 7.11
N LEU A 767 -8.73 49.10 6.18
CA LEU A 767 -7.85 48.00 5.79
C LEU A 767 -6.59 48.49 5.07
N GLY A 768 -6.70 49.52 4.23
CA GLY A 768 -5.57 50.14 3.55
C GLY A 768 -4.61 50.83 4.52
N PHE A 769 -5.13 51.49 5.55
CA PHE A 769 -4.31 52.13 6.58
C PHE A 769 -3.58 51.11 7.46
N VAL A 770 -4.27 50.04 7.87
CA VAL A 770 -3.64 48.94 8.63
C VAL A 770 -2.57 48.25 7.80
N PHE A 771 -2.80 48.04 6.49
CA PHE A 771 -1.80 47.49 5.58
C PHE A 771 -0.58 48.41 5.46
N LEU A 772 -0.78 49.72 5.26
CA LEU A 772 0.30 50.71 5.17
C LEU A 772 1.15 50.77 6.44
N VAL A 773 0.52 50.74 7.62
CA VAL A 773 1.22 50.73 8.91
C VAL A 773 2.01 49.43 9.08
N SER A 774 1.44 48.28 8.70
CA SER A 774 2.13 46.98 8.77
C SER A 774 3.34 46.89 7.83
N VAL A 775 3.21 47.41 6.60
CA VAL A 775 4.31 47.47 5.63
C VAL A 775 5.39 48.43 6.10
N GLY A 776 5.01 49.59 6.64
CA GLY A 776 5.96 50.55 7.23
C GLY A 776 6.73 49.96 8.42
N PHE A 777 6.05 49.22 9.29
CA PHE A 777 6.69 48.56 10.44
C PHE A 777 7.65 47.44 10.00
N ILE A 778 7.25 46.61 9.02
CA ILE A 778 8.11 45.57 8.47
C ILE A 778 9.32 46.18 7.74
N LEU A 779 9.11 47.24 6.94
CA LEU A 779 10.20 47.94 6.26
C LEU A 779 11.15 48.60 7.26
N GLY A 780 10.63 49.15 8.36
CA GLY A 780 11.41 49.68 9.46
C GLY A 780 12.26 48.61 10.17
N LEU A 781 11.68 47.44 10.46
CA LEU A 781 12.42 46.31 11.02
C LEU A 781 13.49 45.78 10.07
N VAL A 782 13.19 45.69 8.77
CA VAL A 782 14.17 45.30 7.74
C VAL A 782 15.29 46.34 7.67
N LEU A 783 14.98 47.64 7.69
CA LEU A 783 15.98 48.70 7.71
C LEU A 783 16.83 48.67 8.99
N ILE A 784 16.23 48.42 10.17
CA ILE A 784 16.96 48.26 11.43
C ILE A 784 17.88 47.03 11.38
N VAL A 785 17.41 45.91 10.84
CA VAL A 785 18.25 44.71 10.66
C VAL A 785 19.37 44.96 9.65
N LEU A 786 19.10 45.69 8.56
CA LEU A 786 20.10 46.05 7.57
C LEU A 786 21.12 47.06 8.12
N THR A 787 20.71 48.04 8.94
CA THR A 787 21.64 48.98 9.57
C THR A 787 22.47 48.30 10.65
N VAL A 788 21.88 47.41 11.46
CA VAL A 788 22.61 46.59 12.46
C VAL A 788 23.55 45.59 11.78
N LYS A 789 23.15 45.03 10.63
CA LYS A 789 24.01 44.16 9.82
C LYS A 789 25.17 44.96 9.21
N ARG A 790 24.90 46.16 8.70
CA ARG A 790 25.92 47.06 8.14
C ARG A 790 26.88 47.57 9.20
N THR A 791 26.43 47.85 10.43
CA THR A 791 27.33 48.20 11.54
C THR A 791 28.16 47.00 12.00
N ARG A 792 27.62 45.77 11.97
CA ARG A 792 28.41 44.54 12.24
C ARG A 792 29.41 44.21 11.13
N GLU A 793 29.08 44.49 9.87
CA GLU A 793 30.01 44.36 8.75
C GLU A 793 31.10 45.43 8.82
N MET A 794 30.77 46.67 9.22
CA MET A 794 31.78 47.72 9.44
C MET A 794 32.63 47.52 10.71
N GLU A 795 32.09 46.93 11.78
CA GLU A 795 32.87 46.52 12.96
C GLU A 795 33.81 45.36 12.60
N ARG A 796 33.37 44.43 11.74
CA ARG A 796 34.21 43.32 11.27
C ARG A 796 35.30 43.77 10.27
N GLU A 797 35.00 44.74 9.39
CA GLU A 797 35.99 45.33 8.48
C GLU A 797 36.95 46.32 9.20
N ALA A 798 36.53 46.93 10.33
CA ALA A 798 37.40 47.71 11.19
C ALA A 798 38.34 46.82 12.03
N ASP A 799 37.86 45.67 12.52
CA ASP A 799 38.68 44.69 13.26
C ASP A 799 39.63 43.88 12.35
N GLU A 800 39.29 43.68 11.07
CA GLU A 800 40.17 43.02 10.08
C GLU A 800 41.02 44.02 9.26
N GLY A 801 40.79 45.34 9.40
CA GLY A 801 41.42 46.41 8.60
C GLY A 801 42.65 47.10 9.19
N GLU A 802 42.99 46.91 10.47
CA GLU A 802 44.23 47.40 11.08
C GLU A 802 45.18 46.24 11.47
N PHE A 803 45.72 45.55 10.47
CA PHE A 803 46.96 44.77 10.64
C PHE A 803 48.04 45.29 9.70
N LEU A 804 48.83 46.24 10.20
CA LEU A 804 50.13 46.57 9.61
C LEU A 804 50.94 45.28 9.46
N GLN A 805 51.37 44.96 8.24
CA GLN A 805 52.29 43.86 7.97
C GLN A 805 53.52 44.02 8.86
N THR A 806 53.69 43.05 9.75
CA THR A 806 54.76 43.01 10.74
C THR A 806 55.65 41.82 10.44
N PHE A 807 56.97 42.01 10.52
CA PHE A 807 57.93 40.92 10.45
C PHE A 807 58.71 40.81 11.76
N TRP A 808 59.25 39.61 12.01
CA TRP A 808 60.01 39.27 13.21
C TRP A 808 61.50 39.55 12.99
N VAL A 809 62.13 40.23 13.95
CA VAL A 809 63.60 40.32 14.05
C VAL A 809 64.02 39.82 15.43
N ASP A 810 64.74 38.70 15.44
CA ASP A 810 65.27 37.92 16.59
C ASP A 810 64.25 37.50 17.66
N SER A 811 63.48 38.42 18.22
CA SER A 811 62.40 38.15 19.19
C SER A 811 61.41 39.30 19.36
N SER A 812 61.45 40.34 18.51
CA SER A 812 60.49 41.46 18.56
C SER A 812 59.93 41.82 17.18
N LYS A 813 58.66 42.26 17.16
CA LYS A 813 57.81 42.38 15.98
C LYS A 813 57.58 43.86 15.63
N MET A 814 57.91 44.29 14.40
CA MET A 814 57.83 45.72 13.99
C MET A 814 57.11 45.96 12.64
N PRO A 815 56.37 47.09 12.47
CA PRO A 815 55.60 47.43 11.27
C PRO A 815 56.40 48.22 10.21
N ARG A 816 56.08 48.04 8.92
CA ARG A 816 56.78 48.68 7.77
C ARG A 816 55.86 49.62 6.99
N ALA A 817 56.32 50.85 6.71
CA ALA A 817 55.65 51.81 5.82
C ALA A 817 56.34 51.87 4.44
N SER A 818 55.56 51.83 3.34
CA SER A 818 56.06 51.95 1.96
C SER A 818 56.03 53.41 1.49
N ILE A 819 57.20 53.99 1.26
CA ILE A 819 57.40 55.35 0.72
C ILE A 819 57.25 55.33 -0.81
N THR A 820 56.50 56.29 -1.37
CA THR A 820 56.58 56.64 -2.81
C THR A 820 56.88 58.13 -2.95
N ARG A 821 58.03 58.48 -3.53
CA ARG A 821 58.47 59.85 -3.85
C ARG A 821 57.95 60.25 -5.24
N THR A 822 57.30 61.41 -5.36
CA THR A 822 57.09 62.11 -6.64
C THR A 822 58.18 63.16 -6.84
N HIS A 823 58.78 63.20 -8.05
CA HIS A 823 59.76 64.20 -8.47
C HIS A 823 59.08 65.53 -8.88
N PRO A 824 59.68 66.71 -8.60
CA PRO A 824 59.11 68.01 -8.95
C PRO A 824 59.49 68.48 -10.38
N VAL A 825 58.55 69.14 -11.05
CA VAL A 825 58.76 69.90 -12.30
C VAL A 825 58.88 71.39 -11.95
N LEU A 826 59.91 72.04 -12.48
CA LEU A 826 60.27 73.45 -12.26
C LEU A 826 59.55 74.38 -13.24
N GLU A 827 58.95 75.46 -12.73
CA GLU A 827 58.49 76.62 -13.50
C GLU A 827 59.65 77.63 -13.63
N ASN A 828 59.80 78.23 -14.82
CA ASN A 828 60.80 79.30 -15.05
C ASN A 828 60.13 80.60 -15.52
N SER A 829 60.09 81.56 -14.59
CA SER A 829 60.54 82.96 -14.67
C SER A 829 59.90 84.03 -15.60
N GLY A 830 59.43 85.10 -14.93
CA GLY A 830 59.65 86.53 -15.28
C GLY A 830 58.42 87.26 -15.84
N ARG A 831 57.97 88.44 -15.37
CA ARG A 831 58.49 89.56 -14.55
C ARG A 831 57.29 90.51 -14.24
N PRO A 832 57.46 91.66 -13.55
CA PRO A 832 58.54 92.12 -12.69
C PRO A 832 58.15 92.25 -11.21
#